data_AF-Q0RGQ3-F1
#
_entry.id   AF-Q0RGQ3-F1
#
_cell.length_a   1.000
_cell.length_b   1.000
_cell.length_c   1.000
_cell.angle_alpha   90.00
_cell.angle_beta   90.00
_cell.angle_gamma   90.00
#
_symmetry.space_group_name_H-M   'P 1'
#
loop_
_entity.id
_entity.type
_entity.pdbx_description
1 polymer ?
#
loop_
_entity_poly.entity_id
_entity_poly.type
_entity_poly.pdbx_seq_one_letter_code
_entity_poly.pdbx_strand_id
1 'polypeptide(L)'
;MRGREAVARKAPATQHGGYVPYEPQNGSARALYAYVSDPEALFPGDRFVEEMQAELRRHTQDGDDSLDALVRGAADWAACEGKRFRALLGAGSGDPDGNRRILVRRAVLSCAPLACVYGAWLQWLSAPGNADVPVVLRILALYASDVGVGHPGASRGSAYLDLLRRLRLAENAVPTVRLAGDRRITEAAFRLPALLLAMSRRPDDFRGEILGADLCLRTVGLLPALTMVRDVLPTAADWDAVDPGKERGVGDPAPTEQCRTVVDELTTEEGVQVADAVRRGLGWTMAALRDWSGALHAGLVAAGDPAFEMSELLRLRAREGAVYHHQFTLEDRPLAVWLAECRTDPGPLLDVLARSTLVRPGRSEGSPLVRGLVGQRGPMFRVFSPEDLTVIRRWIDSLPVSPPADSVAPGTAPPAAGAAGGGSPAAQGTSTDGALAGVAGALAAGARLPGRAPAGVREAYHLLMRRNDTPALRSWARQYVAGWLARSRYRMDRGVLQLPKHWDREGLRPWLQIQHDRHGAEFERNAAIPLPSREAVVDDTVQTAPLTLIDGSWLQGFTDHEQASSGIGHSLFETYWDELGNGEPRLNHMLIYRDVLREMGVELPPTASREFARWPGLRDESFELPVYWLCIGRFPRTLMPELLGLNLAMELSGVGGSYRRARMALKEYGFSTRFVDIHNTIDNVATGHSAWAADAVDTLLAALPDAPGPGGRAGIWERVRVGYRSLNPPSGLGARMAARSGRLAGRRWRRGAQQDMRADL
;
A
#
# COMPACT_ATOMS: atom_id res chain seq x y z
N MET A 1 -30.83 39.42 -47.57
CA MET A 1 -31.60 39.16 -46.33
C MET A 1 -31.51 37.67 -46.02
N ARG A 2 -30.93 37.31 -44.86
CA ARG A 2 -30.98 35.99 -44.15
C ARG A 2 -30.37 34.79 -44.91
N GLY A 3 -29.32 34.10 -44.47
CA GLY A 3 -28.89 33.78 -43.11
C GLY A 3 -28.97 32.26 -42.94
N ARG A 4 -27.84 31.54 -43.11
CA ARG A 4 -27.66 30.16 -42.65
C ARG A 4 -26.28 30.04 -42.02
N GLU A 5 -26.28 30.03 -40.70
CA GLU A 5 -25.13 29.80 -39.84
C GLU A 5 -24.59 28.38 -40.03
N ALA A 6 -23.29 28.27 -40.28
CA ALA A 6 -22.57 27.02 -40.21
C ALA A 6 -22.29 26.71 -38.73
N VAL A 7 -22.99 25.72 -38.19
CA VAL A 7 -22.71 25.16 -36.86
C VAL A 7 -21.40 24.37 -36.94
N ALA A 8 -20.31 25.01 -36.54
CA ALA A 8 -19.04 24.35 -36.28
C ALA A 8 -19.21 23.39 -35.08
N ARG A 9 -19.30 22.09 -35.35
CA ARG A 9 -19.25 21.05 -34.31
C ARG A 9 -17.85 21.07 -33.67
N LYS A 10 -17.74 21.71 -32.50
CA LYS A 10 -16.63 21.52 -31.56
C LYS A 10 -16.57 20.03 -31.19
N ALA A 11 -15.46 19.37 -31.51
CA ALA A 11 -15.15 18.05 -30.97
C ALA A 11 -15.11 18.13 -29.43
N PRO A 12 -15.68 17.16 -28.69
CA PRO A 12 -15.66 17.18 -27.24
C PRO A 12 -14.22 17.04 -26.75
N ALA A 13 -13.83 17.90 -25.82
CA ALA A 13 -12.57 17.79 -25.11
C ALA A 13 -12.52 16.43 -24.42
N THR A 14 -11.53 15.63 -24.78
CA THR A 14 -11.21 14.35 -24.16
C THR A 14 -10.96 14.58 -22.66
N GLN A 15 -11.90 14.16 -21.82
CA GLN A 15 -11.65 13.95 -20.39
C GLN A 15 -10.66 12.78 -20.28
N HIS A 16 -9.38 13.10 -20.16
CA HIS A 16 -8.44 12.17 -19.57
C HIS A 16 -8.82 12.05 -18.10
N GLY A 17 -9.20 10.85 -17.66
CA GLY A 17 -9.47 10.53 -16.26
C GLY A 17 -8.24 10.84 -15.43
N GLY A 18 -8.14 12.09 -14.97
CA GLY A 18 -7.16 12.52 -14.02
C GLY A 18 -7.57 11.96 -12.68
N TYR A 19 -6.76 11.05 -12.14
CA TYR A 19 -6.89 10.64 -10.76
C TYR A 19 -6.73 11.88 -9.87
N VAL A 20 -7.82 12.29 -9.22
CA VAL A 20 -7.83 13.29 -8.16
C VAL A 20 -7.81 12.51 -6.85
N PRO A 21 -6.76 12.63 -6.01
CA PRO A 21 -6.73 11.99 -4.70
C PRO A 21 -7.94 12.43 -3.88
N TYR A 22 -8.65 11.48 -3.28
CA TYR A 22 -9.76 11.75 -2.38
C TYR A 22 -9.24 12.41 -1.10
N GLU A 23 -9.53 13.69 -0.86
CA GLU A 23 -9.16 14.32 0.42
C GLU A 23 -10.00 13.70 1.56
N PRO A 24 -9.41 13.33 2.71
CA PRO A 24 -10.15 12.76 3.83
C PRO A 24 -11.02 13.83 4.50
N GLN A 25 -12.26 14.01 4.03
CA GLN A 25 -13.11 15.16 4.42
C GLN A 25 -13.70 15.07 5.85
N ASN A 26 -13.61 13.95 6.57
CA ASN A 26 -14.40 13.74 7.81
C ASN A 26 -13.60 13.22 9.03
N GLY A 27 -12.27 13.20 9.01
CA GLY A 27 -11.48 12.74 10.18
C GLY A 27 -11.69 11.27 10.59
N SER A 28 -12.35 10.46 9.76
CA SER A 28 -12.54 9.02 10.00
C SER A 28 -11.27 8.22 9.70
N ALA A 29 -10.98 7.23 10.54
CA ALA A 29 -9.85 6.31 10.37
C ALA A 29 -9.90 5.58 9.02
N ARG A 30 -11.09 5.19 8.57
CA ARG A 30 -11.33 4.54 7.27
C ARG A 30 -11.02 5.46 6.09
N ALA A 31 -11.39 6.74 6.18
CA ALA A 31 -11.07 7.72 5.15
C ALA A 31 -9.55 7.99 5.08
N LEU A 32 -8.89 8.09 6.25
CA LEU A 32 -7.44 8.23 6.31
C LEU A 32 -6.76 6.98 5.73
N TYR A 33 -7.18 5.77 6.12
CA TYR A 33 -6.70 4.50 5.56
C TYR A 33 -6.78 4.51 4.04
N ALA A 34 -7.94 4.91 3.50
CA ALA A 34 -8.14 4.97 2.05
C ALA A 34 -7.20 5.97 1.35
N TYR A 35 -6.95 7.12 1.97
CA TYR A 35 -6.03 8.13 1.45
C TYR A 35 -4.57 7.67 1.51
N VAL A 36 -4.13 7.10 2.65
CA VAL A 36 -2.75 6.67 2.84
C VAL A 36 -2.40 5.45 2.01
N SER A 37 -3.36 4.62 1.59
CA SER A 37 -3.11 3.48 0.68
C SER A 37 -2.66 3.90 -0.73
N ASP A 38 -2.80 5.17 -1.11
CA ASP A 38 -2.35 5.62 -2.42
C ASP A 38 -0.84 5.95 -2.45
N PRO A 39 0.01 5.22 -3.23
CA PRO A 39 1.45 5.48 -3.32
C PRO A 39 1.83 6.85 -3.86
N GLU A 40 0.87 7.54 -4.49
CA GLU A 40 1.04 8.86 -5.09
C GLU A 40 0.37 9.99 -4.28
N ALA A 41 -0.19 9.68 -3.11
CA ALA A 41 -0.74 10.68 -2.22
C ALA A 41 0.35 11.62 -1.67
N LEU A 42 -0.03 12.87 -1.41
CA LEU A 42 0.89 13.91 -0.95
C LEU A 42 0.75 14.12 0.55
N PHE A 43 1.88 14.23 1.25
CA PHE A 43 1.96 14.46 2.70
C PHE A 43 2.82 15.70 3.00
N PRO A 44 2.35 16.91 2.61
CA PRO A 44 3.13 18.12 2.73
C PRO A 44 2.86 18.85 4.05
N GLY A 45 3.91 19.51 4.58
CA GLY A 45 3.79 20.48 5.67
C GLY A 45 4.14 19.93 7.07
N ASP A 46 4.81 20.77 7.84
CA ASP A 46 5.28 20.46 9.20
C ASP A 46 4.12 20.21 10.17
N ARG A 47 2.95 20.82 9.90
CA ARG A 47 1.74 20.58 10.69
C ARG A 47 1.30 19.11 10.72
N PHE A 48 1.47 18.37 9.61
CA PHE A 48 1.17 16.93 9.62
C PHE A 48 2.08 16.21 10.60
N VAL A 49 3.37 16.55 10.60
CA VAL A 49 4.37 15.97 11.50
C VAL A 49 4.01 16.31 12.95
N GLU A 50 3.67 17.56 13.24
CA GLU A 50 3.25 18.02 14.58
C GLU A 50 2.02 17.29 15.11
N GLU A 51 0.97 17.14 14.31
CA GLU A 51 -0.27 16.44 14.70
C GLU A 51 -0.02 14.95 14.94
N MET A 52 0.82 14.31 14.11
CA MET A 52 1.23 12.92 14.31
C MET A 52 2.09 12.75 15.57
N GLN A 53 3.04 13.65 15.82
CA GLN A 53 3.82 13.66 17.06
C GLN A 53 2.96 13.92 18.30
N ALA A 54 1.92 14.74 18.18
CA ALA A 54 0.94 14.91 19.25
C ALA A 54 0.17 13.60 19.52
N GLU A 55 -0.26 12.88 18.48
CA GLU A 55 -0.90 11.57 18.63
C GLU A 55 0.02 10.53 19.30
N LEU A 56 1.28 10.45 18.89
CA LEU A 56 2.26 9.52 19.46
C LEU A 56 2.46 9.79 20.97
N ARG A 57 2.45 11.06 21.38
CA ARG A 57 2.60 11.45 22.80
C ARG A 57 1.36 11.17 23.66
N ARG A 58 0.14 11.10 23.10
CA ARG A 58 -1.10 10.89 23.89
C ARG A 58 -1.13 9.57 24.66
N HIS A 59 -0.47 8.55 24.13
CA HIS A 59 -0.52 7.19 24.66
C HIS A 59 0.84 6.68 25.17
N THR A 60 1.88 7.50 25.05
CA THR A 60 3.16 7.17 25.70
C THR A 60 3.04 7.60 27.16
N GLN A 61 3.09 6.65 28.10
CA GLN A 61 3.36 7.04 29.49
C GLN A 61 4.77 7.63 29.53
N ASP A 62 4.98 8.72 30.28
CA ASP A 62 6.32 9.29 30.57
C ASP A 62 7.15 8.34 31.48
N GLY A 63 7.03 7.03 31.27
CA GLY A 63 7.76 6.00 31.99
C GLY A 63 9.15 5.85 31.43
N ASP A 64 10.13 5.71 32.32
CA ASP A 64 11.54 5.47 32.03
C ASP A 64 11.80 3.98 31.68
N ASP A 65 10.79 3.28 31.15
CA ASP A 65 10.87 1.86 30.87
C ASP A 65 11.92 1.62 29.77
N SER A 66 12.86 0.72 30.06
CA SER A 66 13.86 0.33 29.08
C SER A 66 13.20 -0.35 27.88
N LEU A 67 13.83 -0.26 26.71
CA LEU A 67 13.33 -0.92 25.50
C LEU A 67 13.12 -2.43 25.73
N ASP A 68 14.00 -3.08 26.48
CA ASP A 68 13.87 -4.49 26.86
C ASP A 68 12.64 -4.77 27.73
N ALA A 69 12.31 -3.87 28.67
CA ALA A 69 11.12 -4.01 29.49
C ALA A 69 9.84 -3.87 28.64
N LEU A 70 9.83 -2.93 27.70
CA LEU A 70 8.72 -2.74 26.76
C LEU A 70 8.53 -3.97 25.86
N VAL A 71 9.60 -4.52 25.30
CA VAL A 71 9.56 -5.75 24.46
C VAL A 71 9.04 -6.93 25.26
N ARG A 72 9.56 -7.18 26.48
CA ARG A 72 9.04 -8.25 27.36
C ARG A 72 7.56 -8.06 27.68
N GLY A 73 7.17 -6.83 28.03
CA GLY A 73 5.78 -6.49 28.34
C GLY A 73 4.83 -6.70 27.15
N ALA A 74 5.28 -6.45 25.92
CA ALA A 74 4.50 -6.74 24.72
C ALA A 74 4.29 -8.25 24.51
N ALA A 75 5.35 -9.06 24.66
CA ALA A 75 5.29 -10.52 24.55
C ALA A 75 4.38 -11.15 25.61
N ASP A 76 4.54 -10.74 26.88
CA ASP A 76 3.73 -11.24 28.00
C ASP A 76 2.25 -10.89 27.83
N TRP A 77 1.97 -9.65 27.40
CA TRP A 77 0.61 -9.23 27.08
C TRP A 77 0.01 -10.04 25.94
N ALA A 78 0.74 -10.24 24.83
CA ALA A 78 0.24 -11.00 23.68
C ALA A 78 -0.10 -12.44 24.07
N ALA A 79 0.73 -13.08 24.88
CA ALA A 79 0.48 -14.43 25.39
C ALA A 79 -0.76 -14.50 26.29
N CYS A 80 -0.94 -13.52 27.19
CA CYS A 80 -2.10 -13.43 28.08
C CYS A 80 -3.39 -13.15 27.29
N GLU A 81 -3.36 -12.16 26.41
CA GLU A 81 -4.50 -11.74 25.60
C GLU A 81 -4.92 -12.86 24.62
N GLY A 82 -3.96 -13.61 24.06
CA GLY A 82 -4.26 -14.78 23.24
C GLY A 82 -5.00 -15.88 24.02
N LYS A 83 -4.69 -16.09 25.31
CA LYS A 83 -5.46 -17.00 26.19
C LYS A 83 -6.88 -16.48 26.40
N ARG A 84 -7.02 -15.16 26.60
CA ARG A 84 -8.32 -14.50 26.79
C ARG A 84 -9.24 -14.66 25.58
N PHE A 85 -8.74 -14.49 24.35
CA PHE A 85 -9.54 -14.76 23.15
C PHE A 85 -9.92 -16.24 22.99
N ARG A 86 -8.99 -17.16 23.25
CA ARG A 86 -9.28 -18.61 23.18
C ARG A 86 -10.35 -19.05 24.17
N ALA A 87 -10.46 -18.40 25.33
CA ALA A 87 -11.52 -18.68 26.31
C ALA A 87 -12.94 -18.42 25.76
N LEU A 88 -13.09 -17.55 24.75
CA LEU A 88 -14.39 -17.28 24.11
C LEU A 88 -14.97 -18.52 23.40
N LEU A 89 -14.13 -19.46 22.96
CA LEU A 89 -14.58 -20.70 22.31
C LEU A 89 -15.38 -21.63 23.23
N GLY A 90 -15.20 -21.48 24.55
CA GLY A 90 -15.94 -22.22 25.57
C GLY A 90 -17.14 -21.47 26.15
N ALA A 91 -17.33 -20.18 25.81
CA ALA A 91 -18.39 -19.34 26.35
C ALA A 91 -19.59 -19.31 25.38
N GLY A 92 -20.65 -20.06 25.70
CA GLY A 92 -21.92 -20.03 24.97
C GLY A 92 -22.85 -21.17 25.35
N SER A 93 -24.16 -20.89 25.46
CA SER A 93 -25.22 -21.89 25.64
C SER A 93 -25.98 -22.10 24.31
N GLY A 94 -26.40 -23.34 24.02
CA GLY A 94 -27.29 -23.66 22.89
C GLY A 94 -26.60 -24.25 21.65
N ASP A 95 -25.94 -23.42 20.83
CA ASP A 95 -25.31 -23.80 19.54
C ASP A 95 -23.80 -23.44 19.50
N PRO A 96 -22.92 -24.36 19.94
CA PRO A 96 -21.48 -24.11 19.99
C PRO A 96 -20.83 -23.86 18.62
N ASP A 97 -21.29 -24.56 17.58
CA ASP A 97 -20.66 -24.48 16.25
C ASP A 97 -21.08 -23.21 15.49
N GLY A 98 -22.34 -22.82 15.58
CA GLY A 98 -22.81 -21.53 15.06
C GLY A 98 -22.14 -20.35 15.75
N ASN A 99 -21.97 -20.41 17.08
CA ASN A 99 -21.27 -19.39 17.85
C ASN A 99 -19.79 -19.27 17.43
N ARG A 100 -19.06 -20.40 17.37
CA ARG A 100 -17.66 -20.43 16.92
C ARG A 100 -17.50 -19.81 15.52
N ARG A 101 -18.40 -20.13 14.59
CA ARG A 101 -18.36 -19.59 13.23
C ARG A 101 -18.52 -18.06 13.19
N ILE A 102 -19.42 -17.50 14.01
CA ILE A 102 -19.62 -16.05 14.11
C ILE A 102 -18.37 -15.37 14.69
N LEU A 103 -17.86 -15.91 15.80
CA LEU A 103 -16.67 -15.38 16.47
C LEU A 103 -15.45 -15.36 15.52
N VAL A 104 -15.20 -16.47 14.82
CA VAL A 104 -14.11 -16.56 13.84
C VAL A 104 -14.26 -15.52 12.73
N ARG A 105 -15.46 -15.38 12.14
CA ARG A 105 -15.68 -14.42 11.03
C ARG A 105 -15.48 -12.98 11.47
N ARG A 106 -16.00 -12.60 12.65
CA ARG A 106 -15.83 -11.25 13.21
C ARG A 106 -14.37 -10.97 13.56
N ALA A 107 -13.67 -11.92 14.16
CA ALA A 107 -12.25 -11.79 14.48
C ALA A 107 -11.42 -11.59 13.20
N VAL A 108 -11.63 -12.43 12.18
CA VAL A 108 -10.92 -12.31 10.89
C VAL A 108 -11.22 -10.96 10.21
N LEU A 109 -12.48 -10.54 10.11
CA LEU A 109 -12.80 -9.24 9.51
C LEU A 109 -12.19 -8.05 10.28
N SER A 110 -12.15 -8.12 11.60
CA SER A 110 -11.64 -7.03 12.45
C SER A 110 -10.12 -6.90 12.43
N CYS A 111 -9.41 -7.99 12.16
CA CYS A 111 -7.95 -7.99 12.00
C CYS A 111 -7.52 -7.58 10.58
N ALA A 112 -8.39 -7.67 9.58
CA ALA A 112 -8.05 -7.48 8.17
C ALA A 112 -7.34 -6.17 7.83
N PRO A 113 -7.76 -4.97 8.32
CA PRO A 113 -7.12 -3.72 7.94
C PRO A 113 -5.63 -3.62 8.34
N LEU A 114 -5.24 -4.26 9.45
CA LEU A 114 -3.86 -4.32 9.91
C LEU A 114 -3.12 -5.51 9.28
N ALA A 115 -3.75 -6.69 9.28
CA ALA A 115 -3.11 -7.91 8.82
C ALA A 115 -2.80 -7.93 7.31
N CYS A 116 -3.64 -7.28 6.49
CA CYS A 116 -3.39 -7.16 5.05
C CYS A 116 -2.22 -6.22 4.70
N VAL A 117 -1.72 -5.41 5.64
CA VAL A 117 -0.66 -4.42 5.41
C VAL A 117 0.54 -4.61 6.33
N TYR A 118 0.75 -5.82 6.87
CA TYR A 118 1.93 -6.12 7.68
C TYR A 118 3.23 -5.80 6.95
N GLY A 119 4.14 -5.11 7.63
CA GLY A 119 5.43 -4.67 7.08
C GLY A 119 5.33 -3.43 6.17
N ALA A 120 4.13 -3.01 5.76
CA ALA A 120 3.94 -1.90 4.84
C ALA A 120 4.42 -0.55 5.41
N TRP A 121 4.55 -0.40 6.72
CA TRP A 121 5.12 0.82 7.32
C TRP A 121 6.63 0.95 7.15
N LEU A 122 7.35 -0.12 6.80
CA LEU A 122 8.76 -0.05 6.45
C LEU A 122 9.00 0.47 5.02
N GLN A 123 7.93 0.56 4.21
CA GLN A 123 8.01 1.12 2.86
C GLN A 123 8.68 2.51 2.91
N TRP A 124 9.54 2.76 1.93
CA TRP A 124 10.21 4.05 1.71
C TRP A 124 11.24 4.48 2.76
N LEU A 125 11.51 3.68 3.80
CA LEU A 125 12.68 3.90 4.67
C LEU A 125 13.99 3.76 3.89
N SER A 126 14.01 2.87 2.89
CA SER A 126 15.02 2.89 1.83
C SER A 126 14.64 3.92 0.77
N ALA A 127 15.57 4.82 0.49
CA ALA A 127 15.44 5.87 -0.51
C ALA A 127 16.78 6.10 -1.22
N PRO A 128 16.79 6.71 -2.42
CA PRO A 128 18.03 6.98 -3.16
C PRO A 128 19.08 7.73 -2.35
N GLY A 129 18.67 8.56 -1.39
CA GLY A 129 19.59 9.32 -0.55
C GLY A 129 20.28 8.56 0.58
N ASN A 130 19.84 7.34 0.91
CA ASN A 130 20.38 6.53 2.02
C ASN A 130 20.57 5.05 1.65
N ALA A 131 20.49 4.71 0.36
CA ALA A 131 20.55 3.34 -0.13
C ALA A 131 21.93 2.67 -0.02
N ASP A 132 22.96 3.42 0.38
CA ASP A 132 24.31 2.95 0.68
C ASP A 132 24.59 2.82 2.20
N VAL A 133 23.58 3.07 3.05
CA VAL A 133 23.72 3.00 4.51
C VAL A 133 23.44 1.57 5.02
N PRO A 134 24.37 0.92 5.75
CA PRO A 134 24.22 -0.48 6.18
C PRO A 134 22.95 -0.78 6.97
N VAL A 135 22.55 0.07 7.91
CA VAL A 135 21.31 -0.15 8.68
C VAL A 135 20.07 -0.06 7.80
N VAL A 136 20.08 0.79 6.76
CA VAL A 136 18.99 0.91 5.79
C VAL A 136 18.90 -0.32 4.88
N LEU A 137 20.03 -0.91 4.50
CA LEU A 137 20.07 -2.17 3.75
C LEU A 137 19.44 -3.32 4.54
N ARG A 138 19.66 -3.39 5.86
CA ARG A 138 19.01 -4.36 6.74
C ARG A 138 17.51 -4.10 6.93
N ILE A 139 17.09 -2.83 7.03
CA ILE A 139 15.66 -2.47 7.01
C ILE A 139 15.01 -2.95 5.71
N LEU A 140 15.68 -2.77 4.57
CA LEU A 140 15.17 -3.21 3.29
C LEU A 140 15.11 -4.75 3.19
N ALA A 141 16.04 -5.47 3.81
CA ALA A 141 16.00 -6.95 3.91
C ALA A 141 14.76 -7.44 4.65
N LEU A 142 14.47 -6.83 5.81
CA LEU A 142 13.26 -7.08 6.58
C LEU A 142 12.01 -6.84 5.73
N TYR A 143 11.96 -5.69 5.06
CA TYR A 143 10.83 -5.34 4.21
C TYR A 143 10.66 -6.29 3.02
N ALA A 144 11.77 -6.66 2.34
CA ALA A 144 11.78 -7.59 1.23
C ALA A 144 11.22 -8.97 1.62
N SER A 145 11.54 -9.44 2.84
CA SER A 145 10.96 -10.66 3.42
C SER A 145 9.45 -10.52 3.62
N ASP A 146 8.97 -9.40 4.16
CA ASP A 146 7.54 -9.17 4.42
C ASP A 146 6.69 -9.08 3.13
N VAL A 147 7.24 -8.48 2.06
CA VAL A 147 6.55 -8.38 0.77
C VAL A 147 6.69 -9.64 -0.10
N GLY A 148 7.57 -10.58 0.30
CA GLY A 148 7.82 -11.83 -0.41
C GLY A 148 8.54 -11.59 -1.74
N VAL A 149 9.64 -10.83 -1.69
CA VAL A 149 10.45 -10.42 -2.86
C VAL A 149 10.57 -11.50 -3.94
N GLY A 150 10.41 -11.09 -5.20
CA GLY A 150 10.48 -11.97 -6.37
C GLY A 150 9.26 -12.88 -6.58
N HIS A 151 8.29 -12.87 -5.68
CA HIS A 151 7.13 -13.75 -5.77
C HIS A 151 5.80 -12.97 -5.72
N PRO A 152 5.00 -12.98 -6.80
CA PRO A 152 3.72 -12.26 -6.82
C PRO A 152 2.75 -12.85 -5.79
N GLY A 153 2.11 -11.99 -5.00
CA GLY A 153 1.14 -12.43 -3.99
C GLY A 153 1.77 -13.23 -2.84
N ALA A 154 3.08 -13.12 -2.60
CA ALA A 154 3.74 -13.81 -1.49
C ALA A 154 3.83 -12.96 -0.22
N SER A 155 3.39 -11.70 -0.21
CA SER A 155 3.47 -10.86 0.99
C SER A 155 2.70 -11.44 2.18
N ARG A 156 3.05 -11.03 3.41
CA ARG A 156 2.29 -11.39 4.63
C ARG A 156 0.81 -11.03 4.50
N GLY A 157 0.54 -9.87 3.90
CA GLY A 157 -0.81 -9.41 3.60
C GLY A 157 -1.54 -10.31 2.59
N SER A 158 -0.82 -10.90 1.64
CA SER A 158 -1.39 -11.85 0.68
C SER A 158 -1.76 -13.19 1.33
N ALA A 159 -0.92 -13.70 2.25
CA ALA A 159 -1.26 -14.88 3.05
C ALA A 159 -2.55 -14.66 3.87
N TYR A 160 -2.73 -13.44 4.42
CA TYR A 160 -3.97 -13.08 5.12
C TYR A 160 -5.17 -12.93 4.18
N LEU A 161 -4.95 -12.39 2.97
CA LEU A 161 -5.98 -12.28 1.95
C LEU A 161 -6.48 -13.66 1.49
N ASP A 162 -5.62 -14.68 1.45
CA ASP A 162 -6.03 -16.04 1.14
C ASP A 162 -6.91 -16.66 2.22
N LEU A 163 -6.67 -16.33 3.51
CA LEU A 163 -7.59 -16.67 4.60
C LEU A 163 -8.96 -16.02 4.39
N LEU A 164 -8.99 -14.72 4.05
CA LEU A 164 -10.22 -13.97 3.76
C LEU A 164 -11.01 -14.62 2.60
N ARG A 165 -10.33 -14.95 1.50
CA ARG A 165 -10.92 -15.62 0.33
C ARG A 165 -11.48 -16.99 0.69
N ARG A 166 -10.71 -17.81 1.42
CA ARG A 166 -11.14 -19.14 1.83
C ARG A 166 -12.38 -19.11 2.72
N LEU A 167 -12.51 -18.08 3.56
CA LEU A 167 -13.67 -17.87 4.43
C LEU A 167 -14.81 -17.09 3.75
N ARG A 168 -14.64 -16.68 2.48
CA ARG A 168 -15.58 -15.83 1.74
C ARG A 168 -15.93 -14.55 2.49
N LEU A 169 -14.88 -13.90 3.00
CA LEU A 169 -14.91 -12.67 3.76
C LEU A 169 -14.17 -11.61 2.98
N ALA A 170 -14.83 -10.46 2.73
CA ALA A 170 -14.24 -9.36 1.98
C ALA A 170 -13.48 -9.78 0.71
N GLU A 171 -14.00 -10.74 -0.07
CA GLU A 171 -13.29 -11.37 -1.21
C GLU A 171 -12.86 -10.37 -2.29
N ASN A 172 -13.56 -9.23 -2.37
CA ASN A 172 -13.30 -8.14 -3.31
C ASN A 172 -12.43 -7.02 -2.70
N ALA A 173 -11.70 -7.32 -1.63
CA ALA A 173 -10.78 -6.40 -0.93
C ALA A 173 -9.43 -6.23 -1.64
N VAL A 174 -9.39 -6.32 -2.97
CA VAL A 174 -8.18 -6.13 -3.77
C VAL A 174 -8.43 -4.99 -4.75
N PRO A 175 -7.68 -3.87 -4.69
CA PRO A 175 -6.61 -3.56 -3.72
C PRO A 175 -7.13 -3.41 -2.27
N THR A 176 -6.23 -3.51 -1.27
CA THR A 176 -6.56 -3.59 0.16
C THR A 176 -7.40 -2.41 0.66
N VAL A 177 -7.23 -1.25 0.02
CA VAL A 177 -8.05 -0.04 0.20
C VAL A 177 -9.57 -0.32 0.14
N ARG A 178 -10.01 -1.36 -0.58
CA ARG A 178 -11.42 -1.78 -0.69
C ARG A 178 -12.00 -2.30 0.62
N LEU A 179 -11.17 -2.71 1.59
CA LEU A 179 -11.61 -3.01 2.97
C LEU A 179 -12.31 -1.80 3.59
N ALA A 180 -11.89 -0.59 3.23
CA ALA A 180 -12.55 0.65 3.66
C ALA A 180 -14.00 0.75 3.15
N GLY A 181 -14.43 -0.04 2.17
CA GLY A 181 -15.84 -0.13 1.78
C GLY A 181 -16.68 -1.10 2.61
N ASP A 182 -16.05 -2.03 3.34
CA ASP A 182 -16.76 -3.07 4.08
C ASP A 182 -17.27 -2.55 5.43
N ARG A 183 -18.60 -2.45 5.54
CA ARG A 183 -19.30 -1.93 6.72
C ARG A 183 -19.33 -2.91 7.89
N ARG A 184 -18.97 -4.19 7.67
CA ARG A 184 -18.86 -5.18 8.74
C ARG A 184 -17.62 -5.00 9.59
N ILE A 185 -16.61 -4.29 9.06
CA ILE A 185 -15.39 -3.93 9.79
C ILE A 185 -15.67 -2.63 10.54
N THR A 186 -15.31 -2.54 11.82
CA THR A 186 -15.54 -1.35 12.64
C THR A 186 -14.55 -0.22 12.31
N GLU A 187 -14.88 1.03 12.62
CA GLU A 187 -13.95 2.17 12.43
C GLU A 187 -12.66 2.00 13.23
N ALA A 188 -12.73 1.44 14.45
CA ALA A 188 -11.57 1.23 15.32
C ALA A 188 -10.49 0.35 14.68
N ALA A 189 -10.88 -0.62 13.83
CA ALA A 189 -9.94 -1.52 13.15
C ALA A 189 -9.02 -0.80 12.15
N PHE A 190 -9.41 0.37 11.64
CA PHE A 190 -8.61 1.12 10.67
C PHE A 190 -7.63 2.10 11.30
N ARG A 191 -7.79 2.45 12.59
CA ARG A 191 -7.03 3.54 13.23
C ARG A 191 -5.52 3.29 13.22
N LEU A 192 -5.09 2.17 13.82
CA LEU A 192 -3.68 1.82 13.92
C LEU A 192 -3.01 1.68 12.53
N PRO A 193 -3.51 0.87 11.59
CA PRO A 193 -2.87 0.75 10.28
C PRO A 193 -2.90 2.06 9.48
N ALA A 194 -3.94 2.89 9.60
CA ALA A 194 -3.97 4.20 8.93
C ALA A 194 -2.86 5.13 9.42
N LEU A 195 -2.61 5.18 10.73
CA LEU A 195 -1.58 6.03 11.34
C LEU A 195 -0.17 5.49 11.07
N LEU A 196 0.04 4.17 11.10
CA LEU A 196 1.31 3.54 10.70
C LEU A 196 1.66 3.84 9.25
N LEU A 197 0.70 3.66 8.34
CA LEU A 197 0.88 3.99 6.93
C LEU A 197 1.06 5.51 6.74
N ALA A 198 0.38 6.36 7.50
CA ALA A 198 0.60 7.81 7.44
C ALA A 198 2.05 8.18 7.82
N MET A 199 2.61 7.59 8.88
CA MET A 199 4.02 7.79 9.26
C MET A 199 4.97 7.34 8.15
N SER A 200 4.71 6.19 7.51
CA SER A 200 5.57 5.68 6.42
C SER A 200 5.57 6.54 5.16
N ARG A 201 4.61 7.48 5.03
CA ARG A 201 4.65 8.50 3.98
C ARG A 201 5.63 9.66 4.28
N ARG A 202 6.16 9.73 5.51
CA ARG A 202 7.18 10.68 5.99
C ARG A 202 8.31 9.97 6.76
N PRO A 203 9.01 9.02 6.12
CA PRO A 203 9.97 8.13 6.79
C PRO A 203 11.11 8.88 7.48
N ASP A 204 11.59 9.99 6.89
CA ASP A 204 12.67 10.80 7.47
C ASP A 204 12.29 11.45 8.81
N ASP A 205 11.00 11.72 9.03
CA ASP A 205 10.49 12.37 10.26
C ASP A 205 10.09 11.36 11.35
N PHE A 206 9.83 10.10 10.98
CA PHE A 206 9.24 9.08 11.86
C PHE A 206 10.01 7.76 11.89
N ARG A 207 11.22 7.69 11.36
CA ARG A 207 11.99 6.43 11.26
C ARG A 207 12.11 5.69 12.59
N GLY A 208 12.43 6.41 13.68
CA GLY A 208 12.54 5.81 15.00
C GLY A 208 11.20 5.24 15.47
N GLU A 209 10.12 6.04 15.38
CA GLU A 209 8.78 5.61 15.78
C GLU A 209 8.25 4.43 14.93
N ILE A 210 8.52 4.42 13.62
CA ILE A 210 8.17 3.32 12.71
C ILE A 210 8.87 2.03 13.13
N LEU A 211 10.18 2.07 13.41
CA LEU A 211 10.92 0.88 13.82
C LEU A 211 10.52 0.39 15.22
N GLY A 212 10.19 1.30 16.13
CA GLY A 212 9.60 0.95 17.42
C GLY A 212 8.25 0.25 17.28
N ALA A 213 7.40 0.74 16.37
CA ALA A 213 6.13 0.11 16.04
C ALA A 213 6.29 -1.27 15.39
N ASP A 214 7.24 -1.41 14.45
CA ASP A 214 7.56 -2.69 13.81
C ASP A 214 8.04 -3.72 14.83
N LEU A 215 8.98 -3.33 15.72
CA LEU A 215 9.47 -4.18 16.79
C LEU A 215 8.33 -4.63 17.72
N CYS A 216 7.40 -3.73 18.07
CA CYS A 216 6.20 -4.08 18.84
C CYS A 216 5.38 -5.16 18.14
N LEU A 217 5.04 -4.95 16.87
CA LEU A 217 4.15 -5.84 16.11
C LEU A 217 4.77 -7.21 15.86
N ARG A 218 6.08 -7.28 15.59
CA ARG A 218 6.81 -8.56 15.47
C ARG A 218 6.94 -9.28 16.80
N THR A 219 7.11 -8.54 17.90
CA THR A 219 7.15 -9.11 19.26
C THR A 219 5.80 -9.68 19.67
N VAL A 220 4.70 -9.00 19.33
CA VAL A 220 3.33 -9.51 19.52
C VAL A 220 3.08 -10.74 18.64
N GLY A 221 3.65 -10.75 17.43
CA GLY A 221 3.49 -11.83 16.47
C GLY A 221 2.07 -11.92 15.94
N LEU A 222 1.51 -13.13 15.88
CA LEU A 222 0.13 -13.35 15.49
C LEU A 222 -0.83 -12.60 16.42
N LEU A 223 -1.67 -11.71 15.86
CA LEU A 223 -2.64 -10.93 16.64
C LEU A 223 -3.43 -11.83 17.60
N PRO A 224 -3.61 -11.42 18.88
CA PRO A 224 -4.24 -12.27 19.90
C PRO A 224 -5.56 -12.92 19.47
N ALA A 225 -6.43 -12.18 18.77
CA ALA A 225 -7.70 -12.69 18.25
C ALA A 225 -7.56 -13.80 17.20
N LEU A 226 -6.46 -13.80 16.43
CA LEU A 226 -6.17 -14.82 15.42
C LEU A 226 -5.65 -16.13 16.04
N THR A 227 -5.14 -16.11 17.27
CA THR A 227 -4.76 -17.36 17.97
C THR A 227 -5.96 -18.29 18.14
N MET A 228 -7.13 -17.72 18.48
CA MET A 228 -8.40 -18.42 18.52
C MET A 228 -8.81 -18.95 17.14
N VAL A 229 -8.63 -18.15 16.09
CA VAL A 229 -8.97 -18.55 14.72
C VAL A 229 -8.11 -19.72 14.25
N ARG A 230 -6.80 -19.67 14.54
CA ARG A 230 -5.86 -20.76 14.24
C ARG A 230 -6.25 -22.06 14.93
N ASP A 231 -6.65 -22.01 16.20
CA ASP A 231 -7.06 -23.21 16.94
C ASP A 231 -8.32 -23.85 16.33
N VAL A 232 -9.27 -23.05 15.84
CA VAL A 232 -10.48 -23.55 15.17
C VAL A 232 -10.19 -24.00 13.73
N LEU A 233 -9.27 -23.32 13.05
CA LEU A 233 -8.98 -23.49 11.62
C LEU A 233 -7.46 -23.62 11.35
N PRO A 234 -6.81 -24.69 11.85
CA PRO A 234 -5.34 -24.78 11.83
C PRO A 234 -4.76 -24.85 10.41
N THR A 235 -5.54 -25.35 9.44
CA THR A 235 -5.11 -25.50 8.05
C THR A 235 -5.67 -24.43 7.11
N ALA A 236 -6.35 -23.39 7.64
CA ALA A 236 -7.03 -22.39 6.80
C ALA A 236 -6.08 -21.39 6.13
N ALA A 237 -4.89 -21.17 6.70
CA ALA A 237 -3.86 -20.28 6.19
C ALA A 237 -2.48 -20.87 6.49
N ASP A 238 -1.46 -20.35 5.82
CA ASP A 238 -0.09 -20.45 6.29
C ASP A 238 0.08 -19.45 7.45
N TRP A 239 0.01 -19.96 8.68
CA TRP A 239 0.03 -19.12 9.88
C TRP A 239 1.40 -18.51 10.16
N ASP A 240 2.49 -19.14 9.72
CA ASP A 240 3.84 -18.60 9.85
C ASP A 240 4.04 -17.45 8.84
N ALA A 241 3.49 -17.57 7.63
CA ALA A 241 3.45 -16.47 6.67
C ALA A 241 2.62 -15.27 7.16
N VAL A 242 1.53 -15.51 7.91
CA VAL A 242 0.67 -14.46 8.50
C VAL A 242 1.31 -13.78 9.72
N ASP A 243 2.07 -14.52 10.53
CA ASP A 243 2.66 -14.03 11.78
C ASP A 243 3.94 -13.20 11.51
N PRO A 244 3.95 -11.87 11.73
CA PRO A 244 5.10 -11.01 11.46
C PRO A 244 6.35 -11.34 12.28
N GLY A 245 6.20 -12.07 13.39
CA GLY A 245 7.31 -12.54 14.24
C GLY A 245 7.91 -13.87 13.79
N LYS A 246 7.36 -14.52 12.75
CA LYS A 246 7.83 -15.81 12.23
C LYS A 246 8.64 -15.66 10.95
N GLU A 247 9.66 -16.52 10.83
CA GLU A 247 10.51 -16.66 9.65
C GLU A 247 9.70 -17.05 8.41
N ARG A 248 10.20 -16.69 7.22
CA ARG A 248 9.53 -16.90 5.93
C ARG A 248 10.12 -18.09 5.17
N GLY A 249 11.43 -18.29 5.26
CA GLY A 249 12.16 -19.43 4.73
C GLY A 249 12.86 -20.23 5.82
N VAL A 250 13.18 -21.48 5.51
CA VAL A 250 13.92 -22.37 6.41
C VAL A 250 15.34 -21.83 6.60
N GLY A 251 15.71 -21.49 7.84
CA GLY A 251 17.04 -20.98 8.18
C GLY A 251 17.20 -19.47 8.05
N ASP A 252 16.13 -18.74 7.74
CA ASP A 252 16.13 -17.28 7.84
C ASP A 252 16.28 -16.86 9.32
N PRO A 253 17.00 -15.75 9.62
CA PRO A 253 17.02 -15.24 10.98
C PRO A 253 15.61 -14.78 11.41
N ALA A 254 15.30 -14.91 12.71
CA ALA A 254 14.00 -14.51 13.24
C ALA A 254 13.73 -13.02 12.96
N PRO A 255 12.61 -12.64 12.33
CA PRO A 255 12.35 -11.24 11.97
C PRO A 255 12.33 -10.28 13.17
N THR A 256 11.89 -10.76 14.34
CA THR A 256 11.93 -9.98 15.58
C THR A 256 13.36 -9.67 16.02
N GLU A 257 14.29 -10.63 15.89
CA GLU A 257 15.71 -10.44 16.21
C GLU A 257 16.37 -9.50 15.20
N GLN A 258 16.09 -9.68 13.91
CA GLN A 258 16.57 -8.80 12.85
C GLN A 258 16.12 -7.34 13.06
N CYS A 259 14.83 -7.14 13.38
CA CYS A 259 14.30 -5.81 13.69
C CYS A 259 14.97 -5.23 14.94
N ARG A 260 15.26 -6.06 15.95
CA ARG A 260 15.98 -5.63 17.14
C ARG A 260 17.41 -5.19 16.84
N THR A 261 18.15 -5.95 16.03
CA THR A 261 19.50 -5.57 15.58
C THR A 261 19.49 -4.23 14.86
N VAL A 262 18.54 -4.02 13.93
CA VAL A 262 18.38 -2.74 13.23
C VAL A 262 18.15 -1.58 14.19
N VAL A 263 17.30 -1.78 15.20
CA VAL A 263 17.02 -0.76 16.22
C VAL A 263 18.27 -0.45 17.06
N ASP A 264 18.99 -1.48 17.52
CA ASP A 264 20.18 -1.30 18.36
C ASP A 264 21.29 -0.55 17.59
N GLU A 265 21.51 -0.88 16.33
CA GLU A 265 22.46 -0.19 15.46
C GLU A 265 22.05 1.27 15.21
N LEU A 266 20.80 1.50 14.82
CA LEU A 266 20.31 2.85 14.55
C LEU A 266 20.43 3.76 15.78
N THR A 267 20.08 3.25 16.96
CA THR A 267 20.17 4.00 18.22
C THR A 267 21.61 4.24 18.66
N THR A 268 22.53 3.31 18.34
CA THR A 268 23.97 3.49 18.55
C THR A 268 24.53 4.57 17.62
N GLU A 269 24.13 4.58 16.36
CA GLU A 269 24.62 5.54 15.35
C GLU A 269 24.07 6.96 15.56
N GLU A 270 22.79 7.10 15.92
CA GLU A 270 22.10 8.40 15.94
C GLU A 270 21.77 8.93 17.35
N GLY A 271 22.03 8.13 18.39
CA GLY A 271 21.99 8.55 19.79
C GLY A 271 20.59 8.65 20.40
N VAL A 272 20.52 9.39 21.51
CA VAL A 272 19.38 9.35 22.46
C VAL A 272 18.04 9.75 21.84
N GLN A 273 18.02 10.72 20.92
CA GLN A 273 16.76 11.20 20.33
C GLN A 273 16.04 10.11 19.54
N VAL A 274 16.80 9.28 18.81
CA VAL A 274 16.25 8.16 18.06
C VAL A 274 15.89 7.00 18.98
N ALA A 275 16.67 6.76 20.02
CA ALA A 275 16.30 5.78 21.05
C ALA A 275 14.97 6.14 21.72
N ASP A 276 14.73 7.42 22.01
CA ASP A 276 13.46 7.89 22.57
C ASP A 276 12.32 7.75 21.55
N ALA A 277 12.57 8.03 20.27
CA ALA A 277 11.62 7.82 19.18
C ALA A 277 11.20 6.35 19.06
N VAL A 278 12.14 5.41 19.11
CA VAL A 278 11.86 3.98 19.12
C VAL A 278 10.99 3.59 20.31
N ARG A 279 11.34 4.03 21.53
CA ARG A 279 10.54 3.74 22.72
C ARG A 279 9.13 4.31 22.63
N ARG A 280 8.97 5.55 22.14
CA ARG A 280 7.67 6.16 21.88
C ARG A 280 6.85 5.36 20.86
N GLY A 281 7.45 4.98 19.73
CA GLY A 281 6.79 4.20 18.68
C GLY A 281 6.28 2.85 19.18
N LEU A 282 7.11 2.13 19.94
CA LEU A 282 6.73 0.86 20.56
C LEU A 282 5.60 1.06 21.59
N GLY A 283 5.78 1.98 22.53
CA GLY A 283 4.80 2.26 23.60
C GLY A 283 3.44 2.69 23.05
N TRP A 284 3.42 3.60 22.08
CA TRP A 284 2.20 4.04 21.40
C TRP A 284 1.51 2.87 20.68
N THR A 285 2.27 2.05 19.94
CA THR A 285 1.72 0.89 19.22
C THR A 285 1.09 -0.09 20.19
N MET A 286 1.74 -0.33 21.32
CA MET A 286 1.25 -1.21 22.37
C MET A 286 -0.07 -0.71 22.99
N ALA A 287 -0.16 0.58 23.28
CA ALA A 287 -1.39 1.19 23.78
C ALA A 287 -2.52 1.10 22.76
N ALA A 288 -2.25 1.42 21.49
CA ALA A 288 -3.23 1.31 20.41
C ALA A 288 -3.73 -0.13 20.21
N LEU A 289 -2.83 -1.12 20.32
CA LEU A 289 -3.18 -2.55 20.26
C LEU A 289 -4.05 -2.98 21.45
N ARG A 290 -3.77 -2.50 22.67
CA ARG A 290 -4.60 -2.80 23.85
C ARG A 290 -6.01 -2.25 23.71
N ASP A 291 -6.14 -1.01 23.25
CA ASP A 291 -7.45 -0.36 23.04
C ASP A 291 -8.25 -1.10 21.94
N TRP A 292 -7.61 -1.37 20.80
CA TRP A 292 -8.22 -2.13 19.71
C TRP A 292 -8.61 -3.55 20.13
N SER A 293 -7.73 -4.26 20.84
CA SER A 293 -7.96 -5.63 21.32
C SER A 293 -9.10 -5.68 22.32
N GLY A 294 -9.16 -4.72 23.25
CA GLY A 294 -10.26 -4.59 24.22
C GLY A 294 -11.61 -4.36 23.54
N ALA A 295 -11.67 -3.45 22.56
CA ALA A 295 -12.87 -3.19 21.77
C ALA A 295 -13.32 -4.41 20.96
N LEU A 296 -12.37 -5.10 20.29
CA LEU A 296 -12.66 -6.33 19.55
C LEU A 296 -13.18 -7.42 20.49
N HIS A 297 -12.50 -7.67 21.61
CA HIS A 297 -12.93 -8.66 22.58
C HIS A 297 -14.35 -8.37 23.10
N ALA A 298 -14.65 -7.12 23.48
CA ALA A 298 -16.00 -6.74 23.91
C ALA A 298 -17.05 -7.00 22.82
N GLY A 299 -16.74 -6.66 21.56
CA GLY A 299 -17.60 -6.94 20.41
C GLY A 299 -17.80 -8.43 20.13
N LEU A 300 -16.80 -9.27 20.38
CA LEU A 300 -16.90 -10.73 20.27
C LEU A 300 -17.72 -11.33 21.41
N VAL A 301 -17.56 -10.85 22.64
CA VAL A 301 -18.41 -11.25 23.78
C VAL A 301 -19.87 -10.92 23.50
N ALA A 302 -20.16 -9.70 23.03
CA ALA A 302 -21.50 -9.29 22.64
C ALA A 302 -22.08 -10.15 21.51
N ALA A 303 -21.26 -10.52 20.51
CA ALA A 303 -21.65 -11.44 19.42
C ALA A 303 -22.03 -12.86 19.90
N GLY A 304 -21.66 -13.21 21.13
CA GLY A 304 -22.14 -14.40 21.80
C GLY A 304 -23.66 -14.39 22.02
N ASP A 305 -24.29 -13.22 22.14
CA ASP A 305 -25.74 -13.08 22.21
C ASP A 305 -26.39 -13.08 20.81
N PRO A 306 -27.26 -14.05 20.48
CA PRO A 306 -27.98 -14.08 19.20
C PRO A 306 -28.80 -12.81 18.91
N ALA A 307 -29.36 -12.15 19.93
CA ALA A 307 -30.14 -10.92 19.76
C ALA A 307 -29.26 -9.73 19.34
N PHE A 308 -28.06 -9.64 19.90
CA PHE A 308 -27.06 -8.66 19.49
C PHE A 308 -26.64 -8.86 18.02
N GLU A 309 -26.35 -10.09 17.59
CA GLU A 309 -25.97 -10.34 16.19
C GLU A 309 -27.11 -10.00 15.21
N MET A 310 -28.35 -10.35 15.55
CA MET A 310 -29.49 -9.99 14.72
C MET A 310 -29.69 -8.49 14.66
N SER A 311 -29.48 -7.78 15.78
CA SER A 311 -29.53 -6.30 15.83
C SER A 311 -28.53 -5.67 14.87
N GLU A 312 -27.29 -6.16 14.86
CA GLU A 312 -26.24 -5.66 13.96
C GLU A 312 -26.54 -5.95 12.49
N LEU A 313 -27.09 -7.12 12.18
CA LEU A 313 -27.55 -7.44 10.82
C LEU A 313 -28.69 -6.52 10.37
N LEU A 314 -29.68 -6.26 11.24
CA LEU A 314 -30.77 -5.33 10.95
C LEU A 314 -30.23 -3.92 10.70
N ARG A 315 -29.33 -3.43 11.56
CA ARG A 315 -28.70 -2.10 11.43
C ARG A 315 -27.93 -1.97 10.10
N LEU A 316 -27.25 -3.03 9.67
CA LEU A 316 -26.53 -3.08 8.38
C LEU A 316 -27.47 -2.99 7.17
N ARG A 317 -28.64 -3.65 7.22
CA ARG A 317 -29.62 -3.72 6.11
C ARG A 317 -30.70 -2.65 6.17
N ALA A 318 -30.83 -1.96 7.29
CA ALA A 318 -31.89 -1.00 7.59
C ALA A 318 -32.06 0.06 6.50
N ARG A 319 -30.97 0.68 6.04
CA ARG A 319 -31.01 1.73 5.02
C ARG A 319 -31.63 1.24 3.70
N GLU A 320 -31.25 0.05 3.26
CA GLU A 320 -31.70 -0.54 2.00
C GLU A 320 -33.17 -0.99 2.14
N GLY A 321 -33.49 -1.68 3.24
CA GLY A 321 -34.85 -2.16 3.48
C GLY A 321 -35.88 -1.04 3.67
N ALA A 322 -35.49 0.09 4.27
CA ALA A 322 -36.38 1.22 4.50
C ALA A 322 -36.96 1.84 3.21
N VAL A 323 -36.27 1.64 2.06
CA VAL A 323 -36.71 2.16 0.75
C VAL A 323 -37.84 1.33 0.14
N TYR A 324 -37.95 0.04 0.47
CA TYR A 324 -38.87 -0.87 -0.21
C TYR A 324 -40.11 -1.22 0.63
N HIS A 325 -40.03 -1.12 1.95
CA HIS A 325 -41.06 -1.65 2.85
C HIS A 325 -42.07 -0.59 3.35
N HIS A 326 -42.62 0.22 2.44
CA HIS A 326 -43.60 1.27 2.79
C HIS A 326 -45.03 0.75 3.03
N GLN A 327 -45.39 -0.39 2.43
CA GLN A 327 -46.76 -0.93 2.46
C GLN A 327 -46.96 -2.02 3.52
N PHE A 328 -45.90 -2.78 3.84
CA PHE A 328 -45.98 -3.83 4.84
C PHE A 328 -45.93 -3.22 6.25
N THR A 329 -46.91 -3.54 7.08
CA THR A 329 -47.03 -3.01 8.45
C THR A 329 -46.70 -4.06 9.50
N LEU A 330 -46.08 -3.60 10.59
CA LEU A 330 -45.91 -4.35 11.85
C LEU A 330 -46.45 -3.46 12.97
N GLU A 331 -47.40 -3.99 13.74
CA GLU A 331 -48.14 -3.25 14.79
C GLU A 331 -48.68 -1.91 14.25
N ASP A 332 -49.41 -1.97 13.12
CA ASP A 332 -50.03 -0.83 12.42
C ASP A 332 -49.07 0.27 11.93
N ARG A 333 -47.77 0.03 11.99
CA ARG A 333 -46.72 0.96 11.54
C ARG A 333 -45.96 0.38 10.34
N PRO A 334 -45.67 1.17 9.28
CA PRO A 334 -44.89 0.68 8.14
C PRO A 334 -43.48 0.22 8.54
N LEU A 335 -43.06 -0.94 8.04
CA LEU A 335 -41.74 -1.52 8.31
C LEU A 335 -40.60 -0.58 7.87
N ALA A 336 -40.81 0.24 6.84
CA ALA A 336 -39.84 1.27 6.44
C ALA A 336 -39.47 2.24 7.58
N VAL A 337 -40.44 2.61 8.42
CA VAL A 337 -40.20 3.53 9.54
C VAL A 337 -39.42 2.83 10.64
N TRP A 338 -39.81 1.59 10.97
CA TRP A 338 -39.05 0.75 11.91
C TRP A 338 -37.59 0.56 11.46
N LEU A 339 -37.35 0.31 10.17
CA LEU A 339 -36.01 0.15 9.62
C LEU A 339 -35.22 1.47 9.64
N ALA A 340 -35.85 2.61 9.40
CA ALA A 340 -35.18 3.91 9.50
C ALA A 340 -34.64 4.18 10.92
N GLU A 341 -35.42 3.86 11.95
CA GLU A 341 -35.05 4.00 13.37
C GLU A 341 -34.07 2.93 13.83
N CYS A 342 -34.19 1.71 13.30
CA CYS A 342 -33.28 0.59 13.56
C CYS A 342 -31.81 0.92 13.28
N ARG A 343 -31.55 1.91 12.41
CA ARG A 343 -30.19 2.42 12.18
C ARG A 343 -29.51 2.92 13.46
N THR A 344 -30.28 3.55 14.35
CA THR A 344 -29.77 4.08 15.62
C THR A 344 -30.10 3.15 16.78
N ASP A 345 -31.33 2.62 16.84
CA ASP A 345 -31.78 1.73 17.91
C ASP A 345 -32.55 0.52 17.34
N PRO A 346 -31.90 -0.66 17.23
CA PRO A 346 -32.52 -1.86 16.68
C PRO A 346 -33.46 -2.58 17.66
N GLY A 347 -33.40 -2.28 18.96
CA GLY A 347 -34.13 -3.02 20.01
C GLY A 347 -35.65 -3.07 19.77
N PRO A 348 -36.32 -1.92 19.55
CA PRO A 348 -37.76 -1.89 19.32
C PRO A 348 -38.22 -2.74 18.12
N LEU A 349 -37.51 -2.68 16.99
CA LEU A 349 -37.85 -3.50 15.82
C LEU A 349 -37.62 -5.00 16.10
N LEU A 350 -36.55 -5.34 16.81
CA LEU A 350 -36.25 -6.74 17.14
C LEU A 350 -37.35 -7.35 18.03
N ASP A 351 -37.82 -6.61 19.02
CA ASP A 351 -38.90 -7.03 19.93
C ASP A 351 -40.22 -7.26 19.19
N VAL A 352 -40.59 -6.34 18.29
CA VAL A 352 -41.80 -6.45 17.46
C VAL A 352 -41.68 -7.65 16.51
N LEU A 353 -40.51 -7.86 15.90
CA LEU A 353 -40.27 -9.03 15.04
C LEU A 353 -40.41 -10.35 15.81
N ALA A 354 -39.87 -10.43 17.04
CA ALA A 354 -39.93 -11.63 17.87
C ALA A 354 -41.36 -12.07 18.20
N ARG A 355 -42.29 -11.12 18.36
CA ARG A 355 -43.71 -11.39 18.65
C ARG A 355 -44.59 -11.47 17.39
N SER A 356 -44.05 -11.16 16.21
CA SER A 356 -44.80 -11.13 14.95
C SER A 356 -45.15 -12.53 14.44
N THR A 357 -46.12 -12.61 13.53
CA THR A 357 -46.46 -13.87 12.84
C THR A 357 -45.37 -14.37 11.90
N LEU A 358 -44.35 -13.55 11.61
CA LEU A 358 -43.22 -13.91 10.74
C LEU A 358 -42.22 -14.85 11.44
N VAL A 359 -42.20 -14.84 12.78
CA VAL A 359 -41.26 -15.60 13.61
C VAL A 359 -42.01 -16.63 14.42
N ARG A 360 -41.53 -17.88 14.41
CA ARG A 360 -41.95 -18.92 15.34
C ARG A 360 -40.81 -19.14 16.33
N PRO A 361 -40.91 -18.64 17.58
CA PRO A 361 -39.86 -18.77 18.59
C PRO A 361 -39.35 -20.21 18.74
N GLY A 362 -38.03 -20.38 18.77
CA GLY A 362 -37.37 -21.69 18.86
C GLY A 362 -37.45 -22.58 17.62
N ARG A 363 -38.07 -22.11 16.51
CA ARG A 363 -38.32 -22.91 15.30
C ARG A 363 -38.04 -22.11 14.03
N SER A 364 -36.76 -21.88 13.74
CA SER A 364 -36.32 -21.12 12.57
C SER A 364 -36.77 -21.74 11.24
N GLU A 365 -36.65 -23.05 11.05
CA GLU A 365 -37.12 -23.75 9.84
C GLU A 365 -38.64 -23.67 9.62
N GLY A 366 -39.40 -23.52 10.71
CA GLY A 366 -40.85 -23.37 10.69
C GLY A 366 -41.32 -21.93 10.52
N SER A 367 -40.44 -20.94 10.66
CA SER A 367 -40.79 -19.52 10.66
C SER A 367 -41.09 -19.00 9.26
N PRO A 368 -42.22 -18.29 9.03
CA PRO A 368 -42.55 -17.71 7.73
C PRO A 368 -41.47 -16.77 7.17
N LEU A 369 -40.72 -16.08 8.03
CA LEU A 369 -39.57 -15.26 7.62
C LEU A 369 -38.53 -16.08 6.84
N VAL A 370 -38.12 -17.23 7.39
CA VAL A 370 -37.05 -18.07 6.85
C VAL A 370 -37.55 -18.97 5.71
N ARG A 371 -38.67 -19.67 5.93
CA ARG A 371 -39.22 -20.64 4.95
C ARG A 371 -39.97 -19.96 3.81
N GLY A 372 -40.68 -18.88 4.10
CA GLY A 372 -41.57 -18.19 3.18
C GLY A 372 -40.88 -17.02 2.47
N LEU A 373 -40.60 -15.95 3.21
CA LEU A 373 -40.16 -14.67 2.62
C LEU A 373 -38.80 -14.75 1.95
N VAL A 374 -37.79 -15.25 2.67
CA VAL A 374 -36.40 -15.33 2.17
C VAL A 374 -36.06 -16.70 1.55
N GLY A 375 -37.03 -17.62 1.52
CA GLY A 375 -36.92 -18.95 0.92
C GLY A 375 -36.82 -18.90 -0.62
N GLN A 376 -36.53 -20.04 -1.26
CA GLN A 376 -36.25 -20.13 -2.70
C GLN A 376 -37.35 -19.58 -3.62
N ARG A 377 -38.61 -19.60 -3.17
CA ARG A 377 -39.78 -19.10 -3.91
C ARG A 377 -40.35 -17.81 -3.32
N GLY A 378 -39.66 -17.24 -2.33
CA GLY A 378 -40.11 -16.07 -1.59
C GLY A 378 -39.80 -14.76 -2.30
N PRO A 379 -40.58 -13.69 -2.03
CA PRO A 379 -40.36 -12.37 -2.63
C PRO A 379 -39.04 -11.71 -2.19
N MET A 380 -38.43 -12.17 -1.09
CA MET A 380 -37.14 -11.69 -0.57
C MET A 380 -36.01 -12.70 -0.82
N PHE A 381 -36.17 -13.59 -1.80
CA PHE A 381 -35.14 -14.56 -2.17
C PHE A 381 -33.82 -13.86 -2.51
N ARG A 382 -32.71 -14.33 -1.90
CA ARG A 382 -31.33 -13.80 -2.04
C ARG A 382 -31.08 -12.38 -1.51
N VAL A 383 -32.01 -11.77 -0.77
CA VAL A 383 -31.75 -10.49 -0.09
C VAL A 383 -30.71 -10.65 1.03
N PHE A 384 -30.75 -11.78 1.74
CA PHE A 384 -29.78 -12.14 2.78
C PHE A 384 -28.78 -13.16 2.26
N SER A 385 -27.50 -13.03 2.63
CA SER A 385 -26.49 -14.05 2.31
C SER A 385 -26.75 -15.34 3.11
N PRO A 386 -26.13 -16.48 2.73
CA PRO A 386 -26.20 -17.69 3.54
C PRO A 386 -25.77 -17.48 5.00
N GLU A 387 -24.86 -16.56 5.25
CA GLU A 387 -24.37 -16.22 6.59
C GLU A 387 -25.33 -15.30 7.35
N ASP A 388 -25.93 -14.32 6.67
CA ASP A 388 -27.01 -13.51 7.25
C ASP A 388 -28.17 -14.43 7.72
N LEU A 389 -28.49 -15.47 6.94
CA LEU A 389 -29.50 -16.47 7.31
C LEU A 389 -29.09 -17.31 8.53
N THR A 390 -27.80 -17.59 8.73
CA THR A 390 -27.31 -18.25 9.96
C THR A 390 -27.58 -17.39 11.18
N VAL A 391 -27.33 -16.06 11.10
CA VAL A 391 -27.63 -15.11 12.18
C VAL A 391 -29.14 -15.11 12.48
N ILE A 392 -29.98 -14.99 11.45
CA ILE A 392 -31.45 -14.98 11.59
C ILE A 392 -31.94 -16.26 12.26
N ARG A 393 -31.48 -17.44 11.80
CA ARG A 393 -31.90 -18.73 12.36
C ARG A 393 -31.49 -18.87 13.82
N ARG A 394 -30.22 -18.57 14.12
CA ARG A 394 -29.67 -18.62 15.48
C ARG A 394 -30.47 -17.73 16.45
N TRP A 395 -30.83 -16.53 16.01
CA TRP A 395 -31.68 -15.64 16.81
C TRP A 395 -33.07 -16.23 17.05
N ILE A 396 -33.77 -16.68 15.99
CA ILE A 396 -35.10 -17.28 16.14
C ILE A 396 -35.07 -18.50 17.08
N ASP A 397 -34.06 -19.35 16.92
CA ASP A 397 -33.91 -20.57 17.71
C ASP A 397 -33.55 -20.30 19.18
N SER A 398 -33.01 -19.12 19.48
CA SER A 398 -32.75 -18.67 20.86
C SER A 398 -33.97 -18.09 21.58
N LEU A 399 -35.03 -17.75 20.85
CA LEU A 399 -36.23 -17.16 21.44
C LEU A 399 -36.99 -18.20 22.30
N PRO A 400 -37.60 -17.79 23.42
CA PRO A 400 -38.35 -18.69 24.28
C PRO A 400 -39.55 -19.28 23.55
N VAL A 401 -39.66 -20.62 23.52
CA VAL A 401 -40.83 -21.31 22.96
C VAL A 401 -42.03 -21.06 23.88
N SER A 402 -43.05 -20.34 23.41
CA SER A 402 -44.33 -20.27 24.14
C SER A 402 -44.92 -21.69 24.22
N PRO A 403 -45.32 -22.17 25.41
CA PRO A 403 -46.01 -23.45 25.53
C PRO A 403 -47.33 -23.40 24.75
N PRO A 404 -47.82 -24.55 24.23
CA PRO A 404 -49.13 -24.61 23.60
C PRO A 404 -50.20 -24.10 24.58
N ALA A 405 -51.09 -23.25 24.07
CA ALA A 405 -52.21 -22.68 24.82
C ALA A 405 -53.18 -23.80 25.21
N ASP A 406 -52.94 -24.42 26.37
CA ASP A 406 -53.88 -25.18 27.19
C ASP A 406 -53.22 -25.50 28.54
N SER A 407 -53.04 -24.48 29.37
CA SER A 407 -53.02 -24.61 30.84
C SER A 407 -53.05 -23.22 31.46
N VAL A 408 -54.22 -22.61 31.48
CA VAL A 408 -54.50 -21.50 32.38
C VAL A 408 -54.76 -22.09 33.77
N ALA A 409 -53.86 -21.83 34.70
CA ALA A 409 -54.17 -21.88 36.13
C ALA A 409 -53.89 -20.48 36.71
N PRO A 410 -54.79 -19.92 37.55
CA PRO A 410 -54.65 -18.56 38.02
C PRO A 410 -53.71 -18.47 39.22
N GLY A 411 -52.88 -17.41 39.21
CA GLY A 411 -52.33 -16.80 40.41
C GLY A 411 -50.93 -17.24 40.82
N THR A 412 -49.94 -16.37 40.59
CA THR A 412 -49.18 -15.71 41.66
C THR A 412 -48.26 -14.67 41.02
N ALA A 413 -48.38 -13.42 41.46
CA ALA A 413 -47.53 -12.32 41.01
C ALA A 413 -46.09 -12.52 41.52
N PRO A 414 -45.06 -12.40 40.66
CA PRO A 414 -43.69 -12.18 41.10
C PRO A 414 -43.47 -10.71 41.47
N PRO A 415 -42.53 -10.39 42.37
CA PRO A 415 -42.36 -9.05 42.89
C PRO A 415 -41.79 -8.11 41.82
N ALA A 416 -42.19 -6.85 41.90
CA ALA A 416 -41.56 -5.74 41.20
C ALA A 416 -40.08 -5.64 41.64
N ALA A 417 -39.17 -6.18 40.84
CA ALA A 417 -37.76 -5.83 40.91
C ALA A 417 -37.60 -4.45 40.27
N GLY A 418 -37.22 -3.49 41.10
CA GLY A 418 -37.11 -2.08 40.75
C GLY A 418 -36.26 -1.86 39.50
N ALA A 419 -36.77 -0.96 38.65
CA ALA A 419 -35.99 -0.29 37.63
C ALA A 419 -34.81 0.44 38.28
N ALA A 420 -33.66 -0.23 38.33
CA ALA A 420 -32.39 0.46 38.37
C ALA A 420 -32.13 0.91 36.93
N GLY A 421 -32.38 2.20 36.68
CA GLY A 421 -31.87 2.89 35.50
C GLY A 421 -30.35 2.84 35.49
N GLY A 422 -29.79 1.75 34.98
CA GLY A 422 -28.40 1.68 34.55
C GLY A 422 -28.33 2.38 33.20
N GLY A 423 -28.21 3.70 33.24
CA GLY A 423 -27.88 4.47 32.04
C GLY A 423 -26.70 3.80 31.36
N SER A 424 -26.81 3.60 30.04
CA SER A 424 -25.65 3.32 29.21
C SER A 424 -24.53 4.24 29.69
N PRO A 425 -23.32 3.74 29.95
CA PRO A 425 -22.19 4.63 29.93
C PRO A 425 -22.14 5.14 28.49
N ALA A 426 -22.73 6.31 28.26
CA ALA A 426 -22.17 7.25 27.32
C ALA A 426 -20.72 7.35 27.76
N ALA A 427 -19.87 6.56 27.11
CA ALA A 427 -18.44 6.69 27.19
C ALA A 427 -18.20 8.16 26.92
N GLN A 428 -17.84 8.90 27.96
CA GLN A 428 -17.35 10.25 27.82
C GLN A 428 -16.10 10.10 26.96
N GLY A 429 -16.28 10.30 25.66
CA GLY A 429 -15.22 10.25 24.67
C GLY A 429 -14.24 11.36 24.97
N THR A 430 -13.24 11.05 25.78
CA THR A 430 -11.98 11.76 25.74
C THR A 430 -11.41 11.52 24.33
N SER A 431 -11.22 12.63 23.63
CA SER A 431 -11.37 12.76 22.17
C SER A 431 -10.27 12.06 21.35
N THR A 432 -10.37 10.74 21.18
CA THR A 432 -9.60 9.97 20.20
C THR A 432 -9.98 10.34 18.76
N ASP A 433 -11.22 10.79 18.52
CA ASP A 433 -11.68 11.32 17.23
C ASP A 433 -11.04 12.67 16.85
N GLY A 434 -10.66 13.48 17.84
CA GLY A 434 -10.01 14.77 17.61
C GLY A 434 -8.61 14.64 16.99
N ALA A 435 -7.90 13.56 17.30
CA ALA A 435 -6.57 13.24 16.77
C ALA A 435 -6.57 13.03 15.26
N LEU A 436 -7.43 12.11 14.79
CA LEU A 436 -7.55 11.77 13.38
C LEU A 436 -8.11 12.94 12.57
N ALA A 437 -9.02 13.72 13.17
CA ALA A 437 -9.49 14.96 12.59
C ALA A 437 -8.35 16.00 12.43
N GLY A 438 -7.46 16.12 13.43
CA GLY A 438 -6.26 16.97 13.35
C GLY A 438 -5.32 16.56 12.21
N VAL A 439 -4.99 15.27 12.13
CA VAL A 439 -4.15 14.71 11.05
C VAL A 439 -4.78 14.93 9.68
N ALA A 440 -6.07 14.58 9.50
CA ALA A 440 -6.78 14.78 8.25
C ALA A 440 -6.85 16.26 7.86
N GLY A 441 -7.12 17.15 8.82
CA GLY A 441 -7.12 18.59 8.62
C GLY A 441 -5.75 19.15 8.22
N ALA A 442 -4.67 18.63 8.80
CA ALA A 442 -3.30 19.00 8.43
C ALA A 442 -2.95 18.60 7.00
N LEU A 443 -3.36 17.39 6.57
CA LEU A 443 -3.17 16.94 5.19
C LEU A 443 -3.89 17.84 4.17
N ALA A 444 -5.16 18.16 4.44
CA ALA A 444 -5.94 19.04 3.58
C ALA A 444 -5.38 20.47 3.53
N ALA A 445 -4.87 20.98 4.66
CA ALA A 445 -4.25 22.31 4.72
C ALA A 445 -2.88 22.36 4.02
N GLY A 446 -2.03 21.36 4.26
CA GLY A 446 -0.70 21.27 3.67
C GLY A 446 -0.75 21.21 2.15
N ALA A 447 -1.71 20.49 1.57
CA ALA A 447 -1.89 20.39 0.12
C ALA A 447 -2.09 21.76 -0.56
N ARG A 448 -2.53 22.77 0.20
CA ARG A 448 -2.78 24.15 -0.27
C ARG A 448 -1.55 25.05 -0.18
N LEU A 449 -0.52 24.67 0.59
CA LEU A 449 0.73 25.43 0.74
C LEU A 449 1.75 24.94 -0.29
N PRO A 450 2.02 25.69 -1.37
CA PRO A 450 2.78 25.14 -2.49
C PRO A 450 4.24 24.82 -2.15
N GLY A 451 4.89 25.56 -1.24
CA GLY A 451 6.34 25.51 -1.08
C GLY A 451 7.08 26.15 -2.25
N ARG A 452 8.36 25.81 -2.43
CA ARG A 452 9.24 26.38 -3.47
C ARG A 452 9.63 25.34 -4.51
N ALA A 453 9.60 25.70 -5.79
CA ALA A 453 10.15 24.86 -6.85
C ALA A 453 11.69 24.93 -6.85
N PRO A 454 12.39 23.85 -7.24
CA PRO A 454 13.85 23.87 -7.41
C PRO A 454 14.30 24.94 -8.42
N ALA A 455 15.43 25.59 -8.15
CA ALA A 455 16.01 26.61 -9.03
C ALA A 455 16.66 26.01 -10.30
N GLY A 456 17.11 24.75 -10.24
CA GLY A 456 17.78 24.06 -11.34
C GLY A 456 17.94 22.56 -11.08
N VAL A 457 18.59 21.85 -12.00
CA VAL A 457 18.72 20.38 -11.97
C VAL A 457 19.52 19.89 -10.75
N ARG A 458 20.59 20.56 -10.35
CA ARG A 458 21.38 20.20 -9.16
C ARG A 458 20.58 20.31 -7.86
N GLU A 459 19.81 21.39 -7.72
CA GLU A 459 18.96 21.56 -6.55
C GLU A 459 17.81 20.54 -6.56
N ALA A 460 17.24 20.26 -7.73
CA ALA A 460 16.23 19.22 -7.88
C ALA A 460 16.79 17.85 -7.48
N TYR A 461 18.00 17.51 -7.92
CA TYR A 461 18.69 16.26 -7.56
C TYR A 461 18.75 16.10 -6.03
N HIS A 462 19.30 17.10 -5.32
CA HIS A 462 19.38 17.07 -3.85
C HIS A 462 18.00 16.94 -3.18
N LEU A 463 17.01 17.73 -3.61
CA LEU A 463 15.67 17.71 -3.00
C LEU A 463 14.91 16.39 -3.27
N LEU A 464 15.18 15.73 -4.40
CA LEU A 464 14.48 14.52 -4.79
C LEU A 464 15.06 13.23 -4.18
N MET A 465 16.19 13.30 -3.46
CA MET A 465 16.78 12.16 -2.74
C MET A 465 15.93 11.64 -1.59
N ARG A 466 15.01 12.47 -1.11
CA ARG A 466 14.13 12.22 0.04
C ARG A 466 12.67 12.30 -0.38
N ARG A 467 11.75 11.66 0.35
CA ARG A 467 10.30 11.67 0.03
C ARG A 467 9.50 12.81 0.68
N ASN A 468 10.15 13.90 1.09
CA ASN A 468 9.50 15.07 1.66
C ASN A 468 8.94 16.01 0.57
N ASP A 469 7.95 15.52 -0.18
CA ASP A 469 7.36 16.27 -1.30
C ASP A 469 6.56 17.49 -0.84
N THR A 470 6.89 18.64 -1.43
CA THR A 470 6.02 19.82 -1.43
C THR A 470 5.16 19.83 -2.71
N PRO A 471 3.96 20.47 -2.71
CA PRO A 471 3.17 20.58 -3.93
C PRO A 471 3.92 21.25 -5.10
N ALA A 472 4.86 22.15 -4.83
CA ALA A 472 5.72 22.80 -5.82
C ALA A 472 6.77 21.84 -6.39
N LEU A 473 7.48 21.08 -5.53
CA LEU A 473 8.44 20.06 -5.97
C LEU A 473 7.75 18.98 -6.80
N ARG A 474 6.63 18.44 -6.31
CA ARG A 474 5.82 17.44 -7.05
C ARG A 474 5.37 17.99 -8.40
N SER A 475 4.92 19.24 -8.46
CA SER A 475 4.52 19.85 -9.73
C SER A 475 5.69 20.06 -10.68
N TRP A 476 6.86 20.40 -10.15
CA TRP A 476 8.08 20.57 -10.93
C TRP A 476 8.51 19.22 -11.51
N ALA A 477 8.53 18.15 -10.71
CA ALA A 477 8.86 16.79 -11.12
C ALA A 477 7.95 16.31 -12.27
N ARG A 478 6.63 16.50 -12.13
CA ARG A 478 5.66 16.18 -13.20
C ARG A 478 5.92 16.94 -14.50
N GLN A 479 6.25 18.24 -14.41
CA GLN A 479 6.59 19.04 -15.58
C GLN A 479 7.89 18.55 -16.22
N TYR A 480 8.89 18.23 -15.41
CA TYR A 480 10.18 17.72 -15.87
C TYR A 480 10.01 16.42 -16.66
N VAL A 481 9.27 15.45 -16.09
CA VAL A 481 8.93 14.17 -16.73
C VAL A 481 8.10 14.37 -18.00
N ALA A 482 7.08 15.21 -17.98
CA ALA A 482 6.27 15.49 -19.18
C ALA A 482 7.12 16.07 -20.33
N GLY A 483 8.06 16.95 -20.01
CA GLY A 483 9.03 17.47 -20.97
C GLY A 483 9.97 16.40 -21.50
N TRP A 484 10.48 15.55 -20.62
CA TRP A 484 11.37 14.45 -20.99
C TRP A 484 10.69 13.45 -21.91
N LEU A 485 9.49 12.97 -21.55
CA LEU A 485 8.71 12.04 -22.37
C LEU A 485 8.29 12.64 -23.72
N ALA A 486 7.98 13.95 -23.77
CA ALA A 486 7.71 14.64 -25.04
C ALA A 486 8.96 14.68 -25.94
N ARG A 487 10.16 14.87 -25.36
CA ARG A 487 11.44 14.75 -26.07
C ARG A 487 11.63 13.33 -26.61
N SER A 488 11.38 12.32 -25.77
CA SER A 488 11.49 10.90 -26.12
C SER A 488 10.50 10.45 -27.19
N ARG A 489 9.31 11.05 -27.27
CA ARG A 489 8.33 10.75 -28.32
C ARG A 489 8.69 11.36 -29.68
N TYR A 490 9.48 12.43 -29.73
CA TYR A 490 9.77 13.16 -30.96
C TYR A 490 10.40 12.27 -32.04
N ARG A 491 9.66 11.98 -33.12
CA ARG A 491 10.08 11.09 -34.23
C ARG A 491 10.55 9.70 -33.75
N MET A 492 9.82 9.10 -32.80
CA MET A 492 10.16 7.79 -32.22
C MET A 492 10.30 6.67 -33.24
N ASP A 493 9.51 6.67 -34.30
CA ASP A 493 9.57 5.64 -35.35
C ASP A 493 10.76 5.78 -36.32
N ARG A 494 11.65 6.77 -36.14
CA ARG A 494 12.82 7.02 -37.03
C ARG A 494 14.19 6.70 -36.40
N GLY A 495 14.24 6.06 -35.23
CA GLY A 495 15.48 5.68 -34.52
C GLY A 495 16.02 4.28 -34.85
N VAL A 496 17.22 3.96 -34.35
CA VAL A 496 17.95 2.69 -34.64
C VAL A 496 17.73 1.60 -33.57
N LEU A 497 17.40 2.01 -32.34
CA LEU A 497 17.02 1.12 -31.23
C LEU A 497 15.55 1.38 -30.92
N GLN A 498 14.70 0.46 -31.33
CA GLN A 498 13.25 0.59 -31.16
C GLN A 498 12.68 -0.73 -30.68
N LEU A 499 11.80 -0.64 -29.68
CA LEU A 499 10.81 -1.67 -29.45
C LEU A 499 9.93 -1.83 -30.71
N PRO A 500 9.38 -3.03 -30.95
CA PRO A 500 8.48 -3.29 -32.06
C PRO A 500 7.37 -2.23 -32.18
N LYS A 501 6.97 -1.89 -33.41
CA LYS A 501 5.86 -0.94 -33.64
C LYS A 501 4.54 -1.44 -33.04
N HIS A 502 4.35 -2.74 -33.05
CA HIS A 502 3.20 -3.42 -32.47
C HIS A 502 3.71 -4.46 -31.49
N TRP A 503 3.04 -4.56 -30.34
CA TRP A 503 3.24 -5.67 -29.43
C TRP A 503 2.47 -6.88 -29.96
N ASP A 504 3.16 -8.02 -30.06
CA ASP A 504 2.59 -9.28 -30.53
C ASP A 504 2.20 -10.18 -29.35
N ARG A 505 1.32 -11.15 -29.58
CA ARG A 505 0.86 -12.11 -28.58
C ARG A 505 1.97 -13.03 -28.05
N GLU A 506 3.06 -13.20 -28.80
CA GLU A 506 4.25 -13.94 -28.36
C GLU A 506 5.06 -13.19 -27.29
N GLY A 507 4.73 -11.92 -27.01
CA GLY A 507 5.42 -11.09 -26.02
C GLY A 507 6.78 -10.59 -26.49
N LEU A 508 7.62 -10.15 -25.55
CA LEU A 508 8.92 -9.52 -25.83
C LEU A 508 10.11 -10.47 -25.75
N ARG A 509 9.94 -11.70 -25.25
CA ARG A 509 11.03 -12.68 -25.14
C ARG A 509 11.75 -12.97 -26.46
N PRO A 510 11.07 -13.21 -27.60
CA PRO A 510 11.77 -13.40 -28.88
C PRO A 510 12.55 -12.17 -29.33
N TRP A 511 11.96 -10.97 -29.14
CA TRP A 511 12.62 -9.71 -29.45
C TRP A 511 13.87 -9.48 -28.59
N LEU A 512 13.82 -9.86 -27.32
CA LEU A 512 14.92 -9.74 -26.36
C LEU A 512 16.14 -10.57 -26.80
N GLN A 513 15.90 -11.81 -27.25
CA GLN A 513 16.97 -12.66 -27.79
C GLN A 513 17.61 -12.05 -29.04
N ILE A 514 16.79 -11.49 -29.95
CA ILE A 514 17.31 -10.81 -31.15
C ILE A 514 18.17 -9.60 -30.76
N GLN A 515 17.79 -8.83 -29.74
CA GLN A 515 18.62 -7.72 -29.26
C GLN A 515 19.92 -8.19 -28.62
N HIS A 516 19.89 -9.30 -27.86
CA HIS A 516 21.08 -9.91 -27.30
C HIS A 516 22.09 -10.31 -28.38
N ASP A 517 21.64 -11.06 -29.39
CA ASP A 517 22.48 -11.50 -30.51
C ASP A 517 23.06 -10.29 -31.27
N ARG A 518 22.24 -9.25 -31.47
CA ARG A 518 22.66 -7.99 -32.07
C ARG A 518 23.76 -7.30 -31.26
N HIS A 519 23.63 -7.20 -29.94
CA HIS A 519 24.65 -6.64 -29.06
C HIS A 519 25.95 -7.45 -29.07
N GLY A 520 25.85 -8.79 -29.20
CA GLY A 520 26.97 -9.68 -29.48
C GLY A 520 27.72 -9.28 -30.74
N ALA A 521 27.00 -9.23 -31.87
CA ALA A 521 27.59 -8.89 -33.15
C ALA A 521 28.11 -7.43 -33.22
N GLU A 522 27.45 -6.48 -32.55
CA GLU A 522 27.93 -5.09 -32.44
C GLU A 522 29.24 -5.00 -31.65
N PHE A 523 29.38 -5.78 -30.58
CA PHE A 523 30.62 -5.84 -29.81
C PHE A 523 31.78 -6.37 -30.66
N GLU A 524 31.57 -7.46 -31.41
CA GLU A 524 32.58 -8.04 -32.31
C GLU A 524 33.00 -7.06 -33.41
N ARG A 525 32.04 -6.39 -34.07
CA ARG A 525 32.34 -5.36 -35.09
C ARG A 525 33.14 -4.19 -34.53
N ASN A 526 32.92 -3.86 -33.28
CA ASN A 526 33.56 -2.73 -32.60
C ASN A 526 34.87 -3.12 -31.90
N ALA A 527 35.33 -4.38 -32.00
CA ALA A 527 36.53 -4.86 -31.32
C ALA A 527 37.82 -4.12 -31.77
N ALA A 528 37.84 -3.59 -32.99
CA ALA A 528 38.95 -2.82 -33.54
C ALA A 528 38.95 -1.33 -33.12
N ILE A 529 37.88 -0.84 -32.48
CA ILE A 529 37.82 0.55 -32.00
C ILE A 529 38.74 0.66 -30.77
N PRO A 530 39.73 1.58 -30.77
CA PRO A 530 40.62 1.78 -29.63
C PRO A 530 39.85 2.06 -28.34
N LEU A 531 40.37 1.56 -27.22
CA LEU A 531 39.85 1.90 -25.91
C LEU A 531 40.03 3.41 -25.64
N PRO A 532 39.09 4.05 -24.91
CA PRO A 532 39.25 5.44 -24.49
C PRO A 532 40.49 5.58 -23.60
N SER A 533 41.10 6.77 -23.57
CA SER A 533 42.26 7.02 -22.70
C SER A 533 41.92 6.89 -21.21
N ARG A 534 42.93 6.70 -20.36
CA ARG A 534 42.74 6.62 -18.90
C ARG A 534 42.00 7.84 -18.35
N GLU A 535 42.36 9.03 -18.81
CA GLU A 535 41.74 10.29 -18.39
C GLU A 535 40.27 10.36 -18.82
N ALA A 536 39.95 9.87 -20.02
CA ALA A 536 38.58 9.81 -20.52
C ALA A 536 37.73 8.81 -19.72
N VAL A 537 38.29 7.65 -19.34
CA VAL A 537 37.62 6.68 -18.46
C VAL A 537 37.36 7.28 -17.08
N VAL A 538 38.34 7.98 -16.51
CA VAL A 538 38.17 8.65 -15.22
C VAL A 538 37.12 9.76 -15.31
N ASP A 539 37.16 10.63 -16.32
CA ASP A 539 36.14 11.68 -16.49
C ASP A 539 34.75 11.06 -16.67
N ASP A 540 34.58 10.06 -17.55
CA ASP A 540 33.28 9.42 -17.79
C ASP A 540 32.71 8.77 -16.51
N THR A 541 33.56 8.11 -15.72
CA THR A 541 33.18 7.52 -14.42
C THR A 541 32.77 8.61 -13.42
N VAL A 542 33.55 9.68 -13.28
CA VAL A 542 33.18 10.79 -12.39
C VAL A 542 31.85 11.41 -12.81
N GLN A 543 31.63 11.58 -14.11
CA GLN A 543 30.51 12.36 -14.64
C GLN A 543 29.23 11.53 -14.71
N THR A 544 29.34 10.20 -14.65
CA THR A 544 28.23 9.27 -14.51
C THR A 544 27.87 9.00 -13.04
N ALA A 545 28.72 9.38 -12.08
CA ALA A 545 28.46 9.17 -10.65
C ALA A 545 27.08 9.65 -10.16
N PRO A 546 26.51 10.80 -10.59
CA PRO A 546 25.16 11.19 -10.18
C PRO A 546 24.06 10.23 -10.65
N LEU A 547 24.31 9.43 -11.68
CA LEU A 547 23.38 8.40 -12.16
C LEU A 547 23.61 7.09 -11.40
N THR A 548 24.84 6.60 -11.37
CA THR A 548 25.15 5.28 -10.79
C THR A 548 25.00 5.24 -9.27
N LEU A 549 25.25 6.36 -8.56
CA LEU A 549 25.06 6.41 -7.11
C LEU A 549 23.58 6.49 -6.69
N ILE A 550 22.64 6.48 -7.64
CA ILE A 550 21.21 6.34 -7.41
C ILE A 550 20.62 5.18 -8.21
N ASP A 551 21.41 4.13 -8.45
CA ASP A 551 20.94 2.96 -9.19
C ASP A 551 19.65 2.38 -8.60
N GLY A 552 18.79 1.85 -9.47
CA GLY A 552 17.44 1.42 -9.13
C GLY A 552 16.45 2.54 -8.76
N SER A 553 16.85 3.80 -8.61
CA SER A 553 15.95 4.86 -8.10
C SER A 553 14.69 5.14 -8.93
N TRP A 554 14.68 4.81 -10.23
CA TRP A 554 13.46 4.90 -11.06
C TRP A 554 12.39 3.89 -10.59
N LEU A 555 12.79 2.82 -9.89
CA LEU A 555 11.91 1.80 -9.33
C LEU A 555 11.49 2.09 -7.89
N GLN A 556 11.95 3.17 -7.27
CA GLN A 556 11.62 3.48 -5.87
C GLN A 556 10.09 3.47 -5.61
N GLY A 557 9.27 3.85 -6.59
CA GLY A 557 7.80 3.79 -6.47
C GLY A 557 7.23 2.38 -6.23
N PHE A 558 7.96 1.34 -6.64
CA PHE A 558 7.61 -0.07 -6.43
C PHE A 558 8.03 -0.61 -5.06
N THR A 559 8.67 0.22 -4.22
CA THR A 559 8.83 -0.07 -2.78
C THR A 559 7.56 0.22 -1.96
N ASP A 560 6.47 0.69 -2.59
CA ASP A 560 5.15 0.69 -1.95
C ASP A 560 4.61 -0.74 -1.86
N HIS A 561 4.05 -1.13 -0.71
CA HIS A 561 3.73 -2.53 -0.41
C HIS A 561 2.75 -3.20 -1.37
N GLU A 562 1.75 -2.47 -1.90
CA GLU A 562 0.84 -3.05 -2.88
C GLU A 562 1.55 -3.25 -4.22
N GLN A 563 2.44 -2.34 -4.60
CA GLN A 563 3.19 -2.45 -5.86
C GLN A 563 4.24 -3.56 -5.77
N ALA A 564 5.00 -3.62 -4.66
CA ALA A 564 6.10 -4.54 -4.41
C ALA A 564 5.72 -6.03 -4.48
N SER A 565 4.45 -6.36 -4.22
CA SER A 565 3.95 -7.74 -4.23
C SER A 565 2.92 -8.01 -5.35
N SER A 566 2.65 -7.00 -6.19
CA SER A 566 1.68 -7.12 -7.28
C SER A 566 2.16 -8.02 -8.42
N GLY A 567 1.22 -8.50 -9.23
CA GLY A 567 1.52 -9.33 -10.40
C GLY A 567 2.44 -8.66 -11.44
N ILE A 568 2.53 -7.33 -11.46
CA ILE A 568 3.44 -6.57 -12.33
C ILE A 568 4.67 -6.11 -11.57
N GLY A 569 4.49 -5.51 -10.38
CA GLY A 569 5.54 -4.79 -9.67
C GLY A 569 6.51 -5.65 -8.86
N HIS A 570 6.21 -6.94 -8.61
CA HIS A 570 7.09 -7.82 -7.82
C HIS A 570 8.51 -7.91 -8.40
N SER A 571 8.63 -8.06 -9.72
CA SER A 571 9.93 -8.17 -10.37
C SER A 571 10.67 -6.83 -10.45
N LEU A 572 9.94 -5.71 -10.43
CA LEU A 572 10.53 -4.37 -10.36
C LEU A 572 11.08 -4.09 -8.97
N PHE A 573 10.38 -4.55 -7.92
CA PHE A 573 10.91 -4.49 -6.57
C PHE A 573 12.11 -5.44 -6.37
N GLU A 574 12.07 -6.64 -6.97
CA GLU A 574 13.20 -7.57 -6.97
C GLU A 574 14.43 -6.99 -7.68
N THR A 575 14.24 -6.34 -8.84
CA THR A 575 15.31 -5.60 -9.51
C THR A 575 15.89 -4.51 -8.58
N TYR A 576 15.04 -3.66 -7.99
CA TYR A 576 15.47 -2.66 -7.01
C TYR A 576 16.24 -3.27 -5.83
N TRP A 577 15.83 -4.44 -5.36
CA TRP A 577 16.46 -5.14 -4.25
C TRP A 577 17.86 -5.67 -4.60
N ASP A 578 18.01 -6.25 -5.78
CA ASP A 578 19.29 -6.69 -6.34
C ASP A 578 20.25 -5.51 -6.52
N GLU A 579 19.78 -4.37 -7.07
CA GLU A 579 20.57 -3.14 -7.24
C GLU A 579 21.17 -2.63 -5.92
N LEU A 580 20.42 -2.80 -4.83
CA LEU A 580 20.87 -2.41 -3.49
C LEU A 580 21.70 -3.49 -2.78
N GLY A 581 21.99 -4.60 -3.45
CA GLY A 581 22.89 -5.64 -2.98
C GLY A 581 22.22 -6.64 -2.04
N ASN A 582 20.90 -6.82 -2.10
CA ASN A 582 20.18 -7.82 -1.31
C ASN A 582 20.44 -7.72 0.21
N GLY A 583 20.58 -6.50 0.73
CA GLY A 583 20.81 -6.25 2.15
C GLY A 583 22.25 -6.42 2.58
N GLU A 584 23.13 -6.75 1.64
CA GLU A 584 24.53 -7.03 1.86
C GLU A 584 25.39 -5.88 1.28
N PRO A 585 26.04 -5.06 2.13
CA PRO A 585 26.86 -3.94 1.70
C PRO A 585 27.91 -4.30 0.65
N ARG A 586 28.52 -5.49 0.72
CA ARG A 586 29.55 -5.88 -0.27
C ARG A 586 28.98 -6.03 -1.67
N LEU A 587 27.68 -6.27 -1.83
CA LEU A 587 27.01 -6.42 -3.13
C LEU A 587 26.32 -5.14 -3.59
N ASN A 588 26.22 -4.11 -2.75
CA ASN A 588 25.55 -2.87 -3.06
C ASN A 588 26.25 -2.10 -4.19
N HIS A 589 25.50 -1.79 -5.26
CA HIS A 589 26.07 -1.18 -6.47
C HIS A 589 26.69 0.19 -6.22
N MET A 590 26.09 1.00 -5.35
CA MET A 590 26.58 2.33 -5.00
C MET A 590 27.91 2.26 -4.24
N LEU A 591 28.03 1.34 -3.27
CA LEU A 591 29.25 1.14 -2.50
C LEU A 591 30.38 0.62 -3.39
N ILE A 592 30.10 -0.35 -4.27
CA ILE A 592 31.06 -0.86 -5.26
C ILE A 592 31.54 0.28 -6.19
N TYR A 593 30.63 1.15 -6.64
CA TYR A 593 30.99 2.27 -7.49
C TYR A 593 31.84 3.33 -6.76
N ARG A 594 31.54 3.58 -5.48
CA ARG A 594 32.38 4.44 -4.62
C ARG A 594 33.80 3.89 -4.46
N ASP A 595 33.96 2.56 -4.40
CA ASP A 595 35.30 1.94 -4.38
C ASP A 595 36.06 2.25 -5.68
N VAL A 596 35.42 2.11 -6.85
CA VAL A 596 36.02 2.43 -8.15
C VAL A 596 36.46 3.90 -8.22
N LEU A 597 35.62 4.84 -7.78
CA LEU A 597 35.97 6.26 -7.74
C LEU A 597 37.19 6.53 -6.85
N ARG A 598 37.30 5.85 -5.70
CA ARG A 598 38.46 5.95 -4.80
C ARG A 598 39.73 5.41 -5.46
N GLU A 599 39.67 4.31 -6.19
CA GLU A 599 40.80 3.80 -6.99
C GLU A 599 41.26 4.80 -8.07
N MET A 600 40.34 5.60 -8.60
CA MET A 600 40.61 6.69 -9.53
C MET A 600 41.15 7.97 -8.86
N GLY A 601 41.28 7.98 -7.53
CA GLY A 601 41.73 9.14 -6.75
C GLY A 601 40.65 10.22 -6.58
N VAL A 602 39.37 9.86 -6.71
CA VAL A 602 38.23 10.78 -6.58
C VAL A 602 37.38 10.39 -5.39
N GLU A 603 37.25 11.31 -4.44
CA GLU A 603 36.37 11.15 -3.29
C GLU A 603 35.20 12.14 -3.38
N LEU A 604 34.00 11.61 -3.61
CA LEU A 604 32.78 12.42 -3.72
C LEU A 604 32.09 12.54 -2.35
N PRO A 605 31.48 13.70 -2.04
CA PRO A 605 30.66 13.86 -0.83
C PRO A 605 29.53 12.82 -0.74
N PRO A 606 28.85 12.69 0.41
CA PRO A 606 27.67 11.82 0.54
C PRO A 606 26.62 12.15 -0.54
N THR A 607 26.06 11.13 -1.20
CA THR A 607 25.27 11.29 -2.44
C THR A 607 24.07 12.22 -2.25
N ALA A 608 23.41 12.15 -1.09
CA ALA A 608 22.27 12.99 -0.75
C ALA A 608 22.63 14.43 -0.33
N SER A 609 23.90 14.73 -0.11
CA SER A 609 24.33 16.03 0.40
C SER A 609 24.18 17.14 -0.64
N ARG A 610 24.00 18.37 -0.16
CA ARG A 610 24.05 19.56 -1.01
C ARG A 610 25.43 19.78 -1.63
N GLU A 611 26.47 19.31 -0.94
CA GLU A 611 27.87 19.38 -1.37
C GLU A 611 28.11 18.51 -2.60
N PHE A 612 27.59 17.28 -2.63
CA PHE A 612 27.66 16.41 -3.81
C PHE A 612 27.02 17.07 -5.04
N ALA A 613 25.80 17.59 -4.89
CA ALA A 613 25.09 18.24 -5.98
C ALA A 613 25.82 19.50 -6.50
N ARG A 614 26.66 20.13 -5.68
CA ARG A 614 27.44 21.34 -6.02
C ARG A 614 28.91 21.07 -6.28
N TRP A 615 29.32 19.81 -6.29
CA TRP A 615 30.73 19.47 -6.40
C TRP A 615 31.28 19.98 -7.75
N PRO A 616 32.38 20.77 -7.76
CA PRO A 616 32.79 21.53 -8.95
C PRO A 616 33.20 20.69 -10.16
N GLY A 617 33.65 19.46 -9.94
CA GLY A 617 34.08 18.59 -11.03
C GLY A 617 32.94 17.88 -11.74
N LEU A 618 31.69 17.98 -11.29
CA LEU A 618 30.52 17.44 -12.00
C LEU A 618 29.95 18.49 -12.94
N ARG A 619 29.48 18.09 -14.13
CA ARG A 619 28.80 18.95 -15.10
C ARG A 619 27.29 19.04 -14.81
N ASP A 620 26.61 20.09 -15.30
CA ASP A 620 25.15 20.23 -15.12
C ASP A 620 24.40 19.13 -15.88
N GLU A 621 24.91 18.75 -17.05
CA GLU A 621 24.37 17.69 -17.90
C GLU A 621 24.35 16.33 -17.20
N SER A 622 25.31 16.06 -16.30
CA SER A 622 25.38 14.84 -15.49
C SER A 622 24.16 14.65 -14.59
N PHE A 623 23.42 15.71 -14.29
CA PHE A 623 22.22 15.63 -13.43
C PHE A 623 20.91 15.53 -14.24
N GLU A 624 20.92 15.74 -15.55
CA GLU A 624 19.69 15.80 -16.34
C GLU A 624 18.90 14.48 -16.30
N LEU A 625 19.57 13.36 -16.57
CA LEU A 625 18.96 12.02 -16.56
C LEU A 625 18.69 11.50 -15.14
N PRO A 626 19.60 11.62 -14.15
CA PRO A 626 19.31 11.23 -12.77
C PRO A 626 18.09 11.93 -12.18
N VAL A 627 17.95 13.23 -12.44
CA VAL A 627 16.76 13.98 -12.01
C VAL A 627 15.50 13.47 -12.69
N TYR A 628 15.58 13.02 -13.95
CA TYR A 628 14.45 12.37 -14.61
C TYR A 628 14.06 11.06 -13.90
N TRP A 629 15.03 10.20 -13.54
CA TRP A 629 14.80 8.95 -12.80
C TRP A 629 14.13 9.20 -11.44
N LEU A 630 14.70 10.12 -10.65
CA LEU A 630 14.15 10.51 -9.35
C LEU A 630 12.75 11.14 -9.45
N CYS A 631 12.42 11.77 -10.59
CA CYS A 631 11.08 12.32 -10.81
C CYS A 631 10.10 11.23 -11.23
N ILE A 632 10.43 10.39 -12.22
CA ILE A 632 9.49 9.41 -12.78
C ILE A 632 9.16 8.31 -11.76
N GLY A 633 10.14 7.89 -10.95
CA GLY A 633 9.96 6.87 -9.90
C GLY A 633 8.98 7.27 -8.78
N ARG A 634 8.56 8.54 -8.71
CA ARG A 634 7.52 9.02 -7.77
C ARG A 634 6.09 8.76 -8.23
N PHE A 635 5.91 8.27 -9.46
CA PHE A 635 4.59 8.10 -10.07
C PHE A 635 4.34 6.66 -10.57
N PRO A 636 4.47 5.65 -9.68
CA PRO A 636 4.37 4.23 -10.08
C PRO A 636 3.02 3.83 -10.67
N ARG A 637 1.93 4.54 -10.35
CA ARG A 637 0.58 4.26 -10.87
C ARG A 637 0.31 5.09 -12.13
N THR A 638 0.57 6.39 -12.08
CA THR A 638 0.29 7.33 -13.17
C THR A 638 1.16 7.06 -14.39
N LEU A 639 2.44 6.72 -14.19
CA LEU A 639 3.45 6.53 -15.24
C LEU A 639 3.94 5.07 -15.37
N MET A 640 3.14 4.11 -14.88
CA MET A 640 3.49 2.68 -14.92
C MET A 640 4.00 2.20 -16.30
N PRO A 641 3.33 2.50 -17.43
CA PRO A 641 3.82 2.01 -18.73
C PRO A 641 5.17 2.61 -19.13
N GLU A 642 5.37 3.91 -18.89
CA GLU A 642 6.65 4.55 -19.17
C GLU A 642 7.78 4.02 -18.27
N LEU A 643 7.48 3.72 -17.01
CA LEU A 643 8.42 3.10 -16.07
C LEU A 643 8.83 1.70 -16.53
N LEU A 644 7.89 0.86 -16.94
CA LEU A 644 8.20 -0.48 -17.47
C LEU A 644 9.06 -0.41 -18.73
N GLY A 645 8.77 0.53 -19.63
CA GLY A 645 9.60 0.78 -20.79
C GLY A 645 11.02 1.22 -20.43
N LEU A 646 11.14 2.19 -19.51
CA LEU A 646 12.44 2.67 -19.01
C LEU A 646 13.23 1.52 -18.37
N ASN A 647 12.57 0.71 -17.53
CA ASN A 647 13.18 -0.46 -16.89
C ASN A 647 13.77 -1.40 -17.94
N LEU A 648 12.96 -1.83 -18.91
CA LEU A 648 13.41 -2.71 -19.98
C LEU A 648 14.59 -2.11 -20.79
N ALA A 649 14.61 -0.80 -21.01
CA ALA A 649 15.74 -0.16 -21.68
C ALA A 649 17.01 -0.20 -20.83
N MET A 650 16.88 -0.01 -19.52
CA MET A 650 17.99 0.03 -18.59
C MET A 650 18.62 -1.35 -18.45
N GLU A 651 17.81 -2.37 -18.12
CA GLU A 651 18.31 -3.75 -17.98
C GLU A 651 18.95 -4.27 -19.26
N LEU A 652 18.35 -3.99 -20.42
CA LEU A 652 18.90 -4.45 -21.70
C LEU A 652 20.22 -3.75 -22.06
N SER A 653 20.48 -2.56 -21.51
CA SER A 653 21.74 -1.84 -21.75
C SER A 653 22.93 -2.48 -21.03
N GLY A 654 22.68 -3.22 -19.94
CA GLY A 654 23.66 -4.02 -19.21
C GLY A 654 24.13 -5.27 -19.97
N VAL A 655 23.25 -5.88 -20.78
CA VAL A 655 23.56 -7.09 -21.58
C VAL A 655 24.30 -6.77 -22.90
N GLY A 656 25.08 -5.67 -22.93
CA GLY A 656 25.51 -4.98 -24.14
C GLY A 656 27.01 -4.94 -24.42
N GLY A 657 27.36 -4.45 -25.61
CA GLY A 657 28.75 -4.12 -25.96
C GLY A 657 29.36 -2.94 -25.18
N SER A 658 28.54 -2.10 -24.54
CA SER A 658 28.95 -0.97 -23.70
C SER A 658 29.64 -1.44 -22.42
N TYR A 659 28.97 -2.24 -21.59
CA TYR A 659 29.53 -2.77 -20.33
C TYR A 659 30.74 -3.67 -20.58
N ARG A 660 30.72 -4.49 -21.64
CA ARG A 660 31.89 -5.29 -22.04
C ARG A 660 33.09 -4.43 -22.46
N ARG A 661 32.89 -3.32 -23.17
CA ARG A 661 33.99 -2.38 -23.47
C ARG A 661 34.45 -1.59 -22.25
N ALA A 662 33.52 -1.16 -21.39
CA ALA A 662 33.86 -0.51 -20.12
C ALA A 662 34.74 -1.43 -19.26
N ARG A 663 34.40 -2.73 -19.20
CA ARG A 663 35.21 -3.75 -18.55
C ARG A 663 36.63 -3.83 -19.11
N MET A 664 36.77 -3.86 -20.44
CA MET A 664 38.10 -3.87 -21.08
C MET A 664 38.92 -2.63 -20.71
N ALA A 665 38.31 -1.44 -20.75
CA ALA A 665 38.97 -0.19 -20.42
C ALA A 665 39.37 -0.09 -18.93
N LEU A 666 38.48 -0.47 -18.01
CA LEU A 666 38.78 -0.50 -16.56
C LEU A 666 39.94 -1.45 -16.27
N LYS A 667 39.92 -2.65 -16.87
CA LYS A 667 40.99 -3.65 -16.71
C LYS A 667 42.33 -3.17 -17.27
N GLU A 668 42.35 -2.54 -18.45
CA GLU A 668 43.56 -2.00 -19.07
C GLU A 668 44.28 -1.00 -18.15
N TYR A 669 43.52 -0.18 -17.43
CA TYR A 669 44.05 0.85 -16.53
C TYR A 669 44.16 0.44 -15.06
N GLY A 670 43.93 -0.85 -14.75
CA GLY A 670 44.11 -1.42 -13.41
C GLY A 670 43.01 -1.06 -12.41
N PHE A 671 41.82 -0.65 -12.87
CA PHE A 671 40.66 -0.38 -12.02
C PHE A 671 39.79 -1.63 -11.84
N SER A 672 39.07 -1.69 -10.73
CA SER A 672 38.09 -2.73 -10.43
C SER A 672 37.00 -2.78 -11.50
N THR A 673 36.72 -4.00 -11.96
CA THR A 673 35.66 -4.32 -12.94
C THR A 673 34.39 -4.81 -12.26
N ARG A 674 34.35 -4.85 -10.93
CA ARG A 674 33.28 -5.51 -10.17
C ARG A 674 31.89 -4.97 -10.50
N PHE A 675 31.76 -3.64 -10.63
CA PHE A 675 30.49 -3.00 -10.98
C PHE A 675 29.94 -3.51 -12.32
N VAL A 676 30.79 -3.53 -13.36
CA VAL A 676 30.37 -3.97 -14.69
C VAL A 676 30.23 -5.49 -14.80
N ASP A 677 31.00 -6.26 -14.01
CA ASP A 677 30.95 -7.72 -13.99
C ASP A 677 29.62 -8.24 -13.41
N ILE A 678 29.09 -7.58 -12.38
CA ILE A 678 27.78 -7.92 -11.79
C ILE A 678 26.65 -7.68 -12.82
N HIS A 679 26.60 -6.52 -13.46
CA HIS A 679 25.57 -6.20 -14.47
C HIS A 679 25.63 -7.14 -15.69
N ASN A 680 26.83 -7.54 -16.12
CA ASN A 680 26.97 -8.53 -17.20
C ASN A 680 26.33 -9.89 -16.85
N THR A 681 26.13 -10.22 -15.57
CA THR A 681 25.51 -11.48 -15.14
C THR A 681 24.04 -11.31 -14.76
N ILE A 682 23.69 -10.34 -13.91
CA ILE A 682 22.33 -10.22 -13.37
C ILE A 682 21.34 -9.67 -14.40
N ASP A 683 21.79 -8.89 -15.38
CA ASP A 683 20.89 -8.26 -16.36
C ASP A 683 20.47 -9.21 -17.49
N ASN A 684 20.96 -10.46 -17.49
CA ASN A 684 20.86 -11.39 -18.61
C ASN A 684 19.42 -11.59 -19.15
N VAL A 685 19.31 -11.90 -20.44
CA VAL A 685 18.02 -12.02 -21.16
C VAL A 685 17.26 -13.33 -20.90
N ALA A 686 17.85 -14.28 -20.18
CA ALA A 686 17.23 -15.58 -19.91
C ALA A 686 16.40 -15.53 -18.62
N THR A 687 17.07 -15.32 -17.49
CA THR A 687 16.49 -15.37 -16.14
C THR A 687 16.84 -14.14 -15.30
N GLY A 688 17.49 -13.14 -15.89
CA GLY A 688 17.93 -11.91 -15.23
C GLY A 688 16.95 -10.74 -15.36
N HIS A 689 17.42 -9.54 -15.04
CA HIS A 689 16.58 -8.35 -14.99
C HIS A 689 15.94 -8.00 -16.34
N SER A 690 16.66 -8.19 -17.47
CA SER A 690 16.08 -7.96 -18.81
C SER A 690 14.89 -8.87 -19.10
N ALA A 691 14.97 -10.12 -18.65
CA ALA A 691 13.91 -11.11 -18.77
C ALA A 691 12.68 -10.71 -17.95
N TRP A 692 12.91 -10.31 -16.69
CA TRP A 692 11.86 -9.84 -15.78
C TRP A 692 11.18 -8.56 -16.26
N ALA A 693 11.95 -7.61 -16.81
CA ALA A 693 11.42 -6.37 -17.35
C ALA A 693 10.49 -6.63 -18.56
N ALA A 694 10.84 -7.58 -19.42
CA ALA A 694 9.99 -8.01 -20.54
C ALA A 694 8.69 -8.66 -20.05
N ASP A 695 8.76 -9.56 -19.07
CA ASP A 695 7.59 -10.24 -18.51
C ASP A 695 6.62 -9.27 -17.83
N ALA A 696 7.13 -8.24 -17.15
CA ALA A 696 6.30 -7.21 -16.53
C ALA A 696 5.54 -6.38 -17.58
N VAL A 697 6.18 -6.06 -18.71
CA VAL A 697 5.52 -5.42 -19.87
C VAL A 697 4.46 -6.32 -20.47
N ASP A 698 4.79 -7.59 -20.71
CA ASP A 698 3.88 -8.56 -21.32
C ASP A 698 2.66 -8.82 -20.42
N THR A 699 2.87 -8.93 -19.10
CA THR A 699 1.80 -9.08 -18.11
C THR A 699 0.84 -7.90 -18.14
N LEU A 700 1.35 -6.66 -18.21
CA LEU A 700 0.50 -5.47 -18.33
C LEU A 700 -0.33 -5.50 -19.63
N LEU A 701 0.30 -5.79 -20.77
CA LEU A 701 -0.36 -5.73 -22.08
C LEU A 701 -1.37 -6.85 -22.31
N ALA A 702 -1.10 -8.04 -21.75
CA ALA A 702 -2.00 -9.19 -21.78
C ALA A 702 -3.31 -8.92 -21.02
N ALA A 703 -3.27 -8.16 -19.92
CA ALA A 703 -4.45 -7.82 -19.12
C ALA A 703 -5.36 -6.76 -19.78
N LEU A 704 -4.89 -6.07 -20.82
CA LEU A 704 -5.61 -4.95 -21.44
C LEU A 704 -6.49 -5.37 -22.62
N PRO A 705 -7.67 -4.73 -22.79
CA PRO A 705 -8.53 -4.98 -23.93
C PRO A 705 -7.91 -4.48 -25.24
N ASP A 706 -8.27 -5.17 -26.33
CA ASP A 706 -7.91 -4.77 -27.70
C ASP A 706 -8.88 -3.70 -28.23
N ALA A 707 -8.95 -2.57 -27.53
CA ALA A 707 -9.83 -1.47 -27.85
C ALA A 707 -9.05 -0.25 -28.35
N PRO A 708 -9.54 0.48 -29.37
CA PRO A 708 -8.92 1.72 -29.80
C PRO A 708 -9.13 2.82 -28.75
N GLY A 709 -8.10 3.65 -28.53
CA GLY A 709 -8.17 4.84 -27.68
C GLY A 709 -7.26 4.82 -26.45
N PRO A 710 -7.26 5.91 -25.65
CA PRO A 710 -6.45 6.01 -24.43
C PRO A 710 -6.82 4.91 -23.43
N GLY A 711 -5.83 4.14 -22.99
CA GLY A 711 -6.03 3.04 -22.03
C GLY A 711 -6.24 1.65 -22.68
N GLY A 712 -6.47 1.58 -23.99
CA GLY A 712 -6.42 0.32 -24.72
C GLY A 712 -4.98 -0.16 -24.97
N ARG A 713 -4.81 -1.44 -25.30
CA ARG A 713 -3.49 -2.08 -25.45
C ARG A 713 -2.52 -1.30 -26.33
N ALA A 714 -2.95 -0.83 -27.51
CA ALA A 714 -2.10 -0.06 -28.43
C ALA A 714 -1.65 1.30 -27.84
N GLY A 715 -2.54 1.98 -27.11
CA GLY A 715 -2.21 3.25 -26.46
C GLY A 715 -1.23 3.08 -25.29
N ILE A 716 -1.37 1.99 -24.53
CA ILE A 716 -0.43 1.64 -23.47
C ILE A 716 0.91 1.19 -24.04
N TRP A 717 0.92 0.39 -25.12
CA TRP A 717 2.16 -0.01 -25.80
C TRP A 717 2.97 1.20 -26.28
N GLU A 718 2.32 2.20 -26.86
CA GLU A 718 2.99 3.45 -27.27
C GLU A 718 3.65 4.16 -26.06
N ARG A 719 3.03 4.13 -24.87
CA ARG A 719 3.63 4.68 -23.65
C ARG A 719 4.86 3.87 -23.21
N VAL A 720 4.81 2.54 -23.29
CA VAL A 720 5.98 1.67 -23.03
C VAL A 720 7.11 2.01 -23.99
N ARG A 721 6.84 2.17 -25.29
CA ARG A 721 7.84 2.58 -26.29
C ARG A 721 8.48 3.93 -25.98
N VAL A 722 7.67 4.91 -25.54
CA VAL A 722 8.18 6.22 -25.12
C VAL A 722 9.06 6.11 -23.87
N GLY A 723 8.65 5.28 -22.91
CA GLY A 723 9.42 4.93 -21.72
C GLY A 723 10.78 4.32 -22.07
N TYR A 724 10.80 3.32 -22.93
CA TYR A 724 12.03 2.68 -23.40
C TYR A 724 12.99 3.67 -24.06
N ARG A 725 12.46 4.53 -24.94
CA ARG A 725 13.27 5.58 -25.58
C ARG A 725 13.72 6.68 -24.61
N SER A 726 13.13 6.76 -23.41
CA SER A 726 13.44 7.81 -22.44
C SER A 726 14.80 7.66 -21.77
N LEU A 727 15.43 6.49 -21.84
CA LEU A 727 16.83 6.32 -21.43
C LEU A 727 17.78 7.18 -22.28
N ASN A 728 17.54 7.23 -23.60
CA ASN A 728 18.38 7.94 -24.56
C ASN A 728 17.56 8.89 -25.46
N PRO A 729 17.05 10.02 -24.92
CA PRO A 729 16.18 10.91 -25.68
C PRO A 729 16.95 11.74 -26.71
N PRO A 730 16.38 11.99 -27.91
CA PRO A 730 17.07 12.69 -29.00
C PRO A 730 17.47 14.13 -28.60
N SER A 731 18.68 14.56 -28.97
CA SER A 731 19.26 15.85 -28.56
C SER A 731 19.01 17.02 -29.52
N GLY A 732 18.48 16.76 -30.73
CA GLY A 732 18.28 17.78 -31.76
C GLY A 732 17.29 18.90 -31.37
N LEU A 733 17.38 20.05 -32.03
CA LEU A 733 16.58 21.25 -31.75
C LEU A 733 15.06 20.98 -31.71
N GLY A 734 14.54 20.20 -32.67
CA GLY A 734 13.13 19.82 -32.71
C GLY A 734 12.68 19.02 -31.48
N ALA A 735 13.53 18.11 -30.99
CA ALA A 735 13.25 17.35 -29.77
C ALA A 735 13.28 18.24 -28.52
N ARG A 736 14.22 19.20 -28.44
CA ARG A 736 14.27 20.19 -27.37
C ARG A 736 13.04 21.13 -27.37
N MET A 737 12.52 21.49 -28.55
CA MET A 737 11.25 22.24 -28.67
C MET A 737 10.03 21.41 -28.24
N ALA A 738 10.00 20.12 -28.59
CA ALA A 738 8.98 19.19 -28.11
C ALA A 738 8.99 19.10 -26.58
N ALA A 739 10.18 19.05 -25.96
CA ALA A 739 10.34 19.06 -24.51
C ALA A 739 9.73 20.32 -23.87
N ARG A 740 10.01 21.51 -24.41
CA ARG A 740 9.44 22.79 -23.93
C ARG A 740 7.90 22.78 -24.01
N SER A 741 7.36 22.28 -25.12
CA SER A 741 5.91 22.15 -25.32
C SER A 741 5.28 21.17 -24.33
N GLY A 742 5.93 20.04 -24.07
CA GLY A 742 5.51 19.06 -23.07
C GLY A 742 5.48 19.63 -21.65
N ARG A 743 6.49 20.41 -21.25
CA ARG A 743 6.51 21.12 -19.96
C ARG A 743 5.32 22.07 -19.80
N LEU A 744 4.96 22.81 -20.87
CA LEU A 744 3.82 23.73 -20.88
C LEU A 744 2.46 22.99 -20.82
N ALA A 745 2.32 21.87 -21.52
CA ALA A 745 1.14 21.02 -21.45
C ALA A 745 0.96 20.42 -20.04
N GLY A 746 2.04 19.97 -19.41
CA GLY A 746 2.04 19.50 -18.02
C GLY A 746 1.56 20.55 -17.01
N ARG A 747 1.74 21.85 -17.29
CA ARG A 747 1.19 22.94 -16.47
C ARG A 747 -0.34 23.07 -16.58
N ARG A 748 -0.93 22.74 -17.74
CA ARG A 748 -2.39 22.87 -17.98
C ARG A 748 -3.21 21.78 -17.29
N TRP A 749 -2.62 20.63 -17.00
CA TRP A 749 -3.23 19.55 -16.20
C TRP A 749 -3.71 20.03 -14.81
N ARG A 750 -3.11 21.09 -14.25
CA ARG A 750 -3.55 21.73 -12.98
C ARG A 750 -4.88 22.49 -13.10
N ARG A 751 -5.23 23.08 -14.25
CA ARG A 751 -6.41 23.96 -14.35
C ARG A 751 -7.72 23.20 -14.58
N GLY A 752 -7.69 22.03 -15.21
CA GLY A 752 -8.88 21.18 -15.39
C GLY A 752 -9.37 20.61 -14.06
N ALA A 753 -8.47 20.02 -13.26
CA ALA A 753 -8.81 19.43 -11.96
C ALA A 753 -9.25 20.46 -10.89
N GLN A 754 -8.82 21.73 -11.00
CA GLN A 754 -9.27 22.80 -10.10
C GLN A 754 -10.57 23.48 -10.56
N GLN A 755 -10.95 23.39 -11.85
CA GLN A 755 -12.21 23.96 -12.35
C GLN A 755 -13.41 23.04 -12.09
N ASP A 756 -13.23 21.72 -12.14
CA ASP A 756 -14.30 20.76 -11.81
C ASP A 756 -14.70 20.82 -10.33
N MET A 757 -13.79 21.24 -9.44
CA MET A 757 -14.07 21.43 -8.00
C MET A 757 -14.91 22.69 -7.68
N ARG A 758 -15.09 23.60 -8.64
CA ARG A 758 -15.96 24.79 -8.48
C ARG A 758 -17.32 24.65 -9.15
N ALA A 759 -17.53 23.61 -9.95
CA ALA A 759 -18.78 23.37 -10.66
C ALA A 759 -19.74 22.45 -9.88
N ASP A 760 -19.24 21.73 -8.86
CA ASP A 760 -20.03 20.83 -7.98
C ASP A 760 -20.08 21.32 -6.51
N LEU A 761 -20.02 22.64 -6.30
CA LEU A 761 -20.59 23.32 -5.12
C LEU A 761 -21.90 23.99 -5.56
#